data_AF-A0A7J2I4I0-F1
#
_entry.id   AF-A0A7J2I4I0-F1
#
_cell.length_a   1.000
_cell.length_b   1.000
_cell.length_c   1.000
_cell.angle_alpha   90.00
_cell.angle_beta   90.00
_cell.angle_gamma   90.00
#
_symmetry.space_group_name_H-M   'P 1'
#
loop_
_entity.id
_entity.type
_entity.pdbx_description
1 polymer ?
#
loop_
_entity_poly.entity_id
_entity_poly.type
_entity_poly.pdbx_seq_one_letter_code
_entity_poly.pdbx_strand_id
1 'polypeptide(L)'
;MAEAVQGEELPGWWSLIEELTVRGFKLFRDGQTIKFTPGLNRISGRNASGKTSILEAILFALYGEVPGVDKRQLVSLGGRDMTVSLVFRSPTTGRRVRIVRSGVLSRGSFRTTRVVMEVEGDRHVVTSDSEVRERLRELIGIGRRAFLGIVYCRQKEFVDILRPDRVFMDSILGLSAIAEVREELRTVVRKLEEEGRLSEERVLRESLEEEEKRRVEVEERLRGIEEELRRLEEEAEGLSRRKDELDSEVRALSEALSRLRESSASLREMEAKVAGMEAELERLREEAGEDLEERLRTLSERVETLRDAEERFRLLLDEELEPERRRLLEERGKLRHIVEEHTKLSESGLTVCPTCGQRIDRELLERRISEYRGKLVEVEESLRAVEAEIRSVRRRMESTRGMMEELMDEYRRLESTATRIKEVSERIEELRAERDEALRRFEETLSETLQEAVRLLRVEPLTAENLESALESRLREVQAERERVVGKLSEVRGRLQSLRRVAEISREELEKVSRRVSEIEERLRVIEEYKAKISVARRLVKRFEEYEREVRHSLLKRIEWLTFKYFQRMTDQQVYHSFRIDEGNYRLYVYPKGSTTEIPAWRCGGGHESIIALAERLAILKAIGFSALLILDEPTDAVDEENIPALLESISRCTREIRQIILVTHHGYGQEAQVNHIRVRRVGDRSVIQQ
;
A
#
# COMPACT_ATOMS: atom_id res chain seq x y z
N MET A 1 67.54 -33.67 -15.53
CA MET A 1 67.67 -35.13 -15.41
C MET A 1 68.25 -35.66 -16.70
N ALA A 2 69.47 -36.18 -16.63
CA ALA A 2 70.13 -36.87 -17.71
C ALA A 2 69.82 -38.37 -17.53
N GLU A 3 68.91 -38.90 -18.36
CA GLU A 3 68.65 -40.33 -18.44
C GLU A 3 68.53 -40.75 -19.91
N ALA A 4 69.41 -41.68 -20.26
CA ALA A 4 69.33 -42.68 -21.32
C ALA A 4 68.47 -42.36 -22.56
N VAL A 5 69.09 -41.81 -23.60
CA VAL A 5 68.63 -42.02 -24.98
C VAL A 5 69.20 -43.35 -25.45
N GLN A 6 68.56 -44.45 -25.04
CA GLN A 6 68.66 -45.70 -25.78
C GLN A 6 67.89 -45.53 -27.09
N GLY A 7 68.48 -45.98 -28.19
CA GLY A 7 67.93 -45.82 -29.53
C GLY A 7 66.56 -46.46 -29.66
N GLU A 8 65.53 -45.62 -29.68
CA GLU A 8 64.25 -45.96 -30.31
C GLU A 8 64.42 -45.74 -31.83
N GLU A 9 64.44 -46.84 -32.58
CA GLU A 9 64.23 -46.79 -34.03
C GLU A 9 62.87 -46.13 -34.30
N LEU A 10 62.88 -44.99 -35.01
CA LEU A 10 61.69 -44.24 -35.39
C LEU A 10 60.68 -45.17 -36.11
N PRO A 11 59.44 -45.33 -35.61
CA PRO A 11 58.46 -46.22 -36.22
C PRO A 11 57.96 -45.64 -37.56
N GLY A 12 58.34 -46.31 -38.66
CA GLY A 12 57.78 -46.14 -39.99
C GLY A 12 58.24 -44.88 -40.73
N TRP A 13 59.11 -45.04 -41.71
CA TRP A 13 59.43 -44.00 -42.70
C TRP A 13 58.25 -43.81 -43.67
N TRP A 14 57.22 -43.08 -43.27
CA TRP A 14 56.12 -42.66 -44.15
C TRP A 14 56.22 -41.17 -44.47
N SER A 15 55.96 -40.85 -45.74
CA SER A 15 55.95 -39.48 -46.25
C SER A 15 54.64 -38.77 -45.90
N LEU A 16 54.70 -37.48 -45.56
CA LEU A 16 53.49 -36.68 -45.38
C LEU A 16 52.73 -36.63 -46.71
N ILE A 17 53.33 -36.07 -47.75
CA ILE A 17 52.80 -36.08 -49.11
C ILE A 17 53.26 -37.36 -49.77
N GLU A 18 52.34 -38.18 -50.26
CA GLU A 18 52.64 -39.47 -50.92
C GLU A 18 52.58 -39.32 -52.46
N GLU A 19 51.54 -38.67 -52.97
CA GLU A 19 51.29 -38.60 -54.41
C GLU A 19 50.58 -37.30 -54.81
N LEU A 20 51.00 -36.70 -55.92
CA LEU A 20 50.33 -35.56 -56.56
C LEU A 20 50.02 -35.89 -58.02
N THR A 21 48.76 -35.83 -58.41
CA THR A 21 48.32 -35.91 -59.81
C THR A 21 47.81 -34.55 -60.26
N VAL A 22 48.34 -34.04 -61.38
CA VAL A 22 47.93 -32.77 -61.98
C VAL A 22 47.54 -32.96 -63.43
N ARG A 23 46.46 -32.29 -63.87
CA ARG A 23 46.02 -32.22 -65.27
C ARG A 23 45.40 -30.85 -65.55
N GLY A 24 45.74 -30.25 -66.69
CA GLY A 24 45.26 -28.92 -67.08
C GLY A 24 45.73 -27.79 -66.15
N PHE A 25 46.82 -27.99 -65.41
CA PHE A 25 47.33 -27.06 -64.40
C PHE A 25 48.61 -26.37 -64.87
N LYS A 26 48.57 -25.06 -65.14
CA LYS A 26 49.70 -24.27 -65.67
C LYS A 26 50.37 -24.96 -66.87
N LEU A 27 51.65 -25.34 -66.75
CA LEU A 27 52.38 -26.02 -67.82
C LEU A 27 52.07 -27.53 -67.89
N PHE A 28 51.41 -28.12 -66.90
CA PHE A 28 50.98 -29.52 -66.88
C PHE A 28 49.64 -29.70 -67.59
N ARG A 29 49.65 -29.64 -68.93
CA ARG A 29 48.45 -29.84 -69.75
C ARG A 29 47.93 -31.27 -69.67
N ASP A 30 48.82 -32.24 -69.86
CA ASP A 30 48.51 -33.66 -69.76
C ASP A 30 48.53 -34.12 -68.30
N GLY A 31 47.87 -35.24 -68.02
CA GLY A 31 47.91 -35.88 -66.70
C GLY A 31 49.34 -36.29 -66.35
N GLN A 32 49.86 -35.79 -65.24
CA GLN A 32 51.16 -36.16 -64.68
C GLN A 32 50.98 -36.56 -63.23
N THR A 33 51.62 -37.67 -62.82
CA THR A 33 51.62 -38.14 -61.44
C THR A 33 53.04 -38.11 -60.89
N ILE A 34 53.19 -37.51 -59.70
CA ILE A 34 54.44 -37.39 -58.97
C ILE A 34 54.31 -38.20 -57.71
N LYS A 35 55.29 -39.06 -57.44
CA LYS A 35 55.37 -39.79 -56.17
C LYS A 35 56.40 -39.11 -55.28
N PHE A 36 56.08 -38.94 -54.01
CA PHE A 36 57.01 -38.39 -53.04
C PHE A 36 57.40 -39.48 -52.05
N THR A 37 58.62 -39.38 -51.54
CA THR A 37 59.18 -40.32 -50.56
C THR A 37 59.46 -39.58 -49.25
N PRO A 38 59.66 -40.31 -48.14
CA PRO A 38 60.30 -39.73 -46.96
C PRO A 38 61.72 -39.24 -47.30
N GLY A 39 62.29 -38.40 -46.45
CA GLY A 39 63.59 -37.78 -46.67
C GLY A 39 63.53 -36.64 -47.69
N LEU A 40 64.59 -36.48 -48.50
CA LEU A 40 64.74 -35.35 -49.42
C LEU A 40 64.16 -35.65 -50.81
N ASN A 41 63.16 -34.87 -51.22
CA ASN A 41 62.58 -34.87 -52.56
C ASN A 41 63.07 -33.64 -53.31
N ARG A 42 63.96 -33.82 -54.28
CA ARG A 42 64.53 -32.72 -55.05
C ARG A 42 63.82 -32.58 -56.39
N ILE A 43 63.18 -31.44 -56.59
CA ILE A 43 62.54 -31.03 -57.84
C ILE A 43 63.54 -30.17 -58.63
N SER A 44 64.00 -30.68 -59.78
CA SER A 44 65.03 -30.04 -60.61
C SER A 44 64.56 -29.83 -62.05
N GLY A 45 65.07 -28.80 -62.71
CA GLY A 45 64.67 -28.42 -64.07
C GLY A 45 65.11 -27.01 -64.43
N ARG A 46 65.13 -26.69 -65.74
CA ARG A 46 65.46 -25.33 -66.23
C ARG A 46 64.48 -24.30 -65.66
N ASN A 47 64.89 -23.04 -65.58
CA ASN A 47 63.99 -21.96 -65.18
C ASN A 47 62.76 -21.93 -66.09
N ALA A 48 61.59 -21.62 -65.52
CA ALA A 48 60.29 -21.68 -66.22
C ALA A 48 59.89 -23.06 -66.79
N SER A 49 60.41 -24.16 -66.24
CA SER A 49 59.98 -25.53 -66.58
C SER A 49 58.73 -26.01 -65.83
N GLY A 50 58.21 -25.26 -64.87
CA GLY A 50 57.02 -25.62 -64.08
C GLY A 50 57.30 -26.26 -62.72
N LYS A 51 58.52 -26.11 -62.16
CA LYS A 51 58.90 -26.63 -60.82
C LYS A 51 58.02 -26.05 -59.71
N THR A 52 57.93 -24.72 -59.64
CA THR A 52 57.07 -24.02 -58.68
C THR A 52 55.60 -24.40 -58.87
N SER A 53 55.17 -24.72 -60.10
CA SER A 53 53.80 -25.18 -60.38
C SER A 53 53.45 -26.50 -59.70
N ILE A 54 54.43 -27.34 -59.36
CA ILE A 54 54.22 -28.54 -58.53
C ILE A 54 53.84 -28.13 -57.11
N LEU A 55 54.58 -27.18 -56.51
CA LEU A 55 54.31 -26.69 -55.16
C LEU A 55 52.96 -25.95 -55.10
N GLU A 56 52.66 -25.13 -56.10
CA GLU A 56 51.38 -24.44 -56.24
C GLU A 56 50.22 -25.43 -56.36
N ALA A 57 50.41 -26.57 -57.04
CA ALA A 57 49.40 -27.62 -57.12
C ALA A 57 49.17 -28.31 -55.76
N ILE A 58 50.22 -28.54 -54.96
CA ILE A 58 50.09 -29.04 -53.57
C ILE A 58 49.26 -28.05 -52.74
N LEU A 59 49.61 -26.75 -52.78
CA LEU A 59 48.90 -25.71 -52.04
C LEU A 59 47.44 -25.58 -52.49
N PHE A 60 47.19 -25.63 -53.80
CA PHE A 60 45.84 -25.60 -54.34
C PHE A 60 45.04 -26.84 -53.91
N ALA A 61 45.64 -28.03 -53.90
CA ALA A 61 44.98 -29.24 -53.43
C ALA A 61 44.57 -29.14 -51.96
N LEU A 62 45.46 -28.65 -51.09
CA LEU A 62 45.17 -28.46 -49.67
C LEU A 62 44.12 -27.35 -49.46
N TYR A 63 44.43 -26.12 -49.87
CA TYR A 63 43.67 -24.93 -49.46
C TYR A 63 42.71 -24.38 -50.50
N GLY A 64 42.67 -24.94 -51.72
CA GLY A 64 41.79 -24.47 -52.80
C GLY A 64 42.21 -23.15 -53.44
N GLU A 65 43.38 -22.63 -53.04
CA GLU A 65 43.96 -21.39 -53.52
C GLU A 65 45.48 -21.40 -53.34
N VAL A 66 46.15 -20.54 -54.12
CA VAL A 66 47.60 -20.35 -54.06
C VAL A 66 47.81 -18.87 -53.74
N PRO A 67 48.46 -18.51 -52.62
CA PRO A 67 48.53 -17.10 -52.24
C PRO A 67 49.29 -16.27 -53.30
N GLY A 68 48.74 -15.11 -53.68
CA GLY A 68 49.32 -14.23 -54.70
C GLY A 68 49.04 -14.64 -56.16
N VAL A 69 48.29 -15.72 -56.40
CA VAL A 69 47.98 -16.22 -57.76
C VAL A 69 46.47 -16.32 -57.96
N ASP A 70 45.97 -15.71 -59.02
CA ASP A 70 44.56 -15.81 -59.40
C ASP A 70 44.25 -17.24 -59.88
N LYS A 71 43.13 -17.83 -59.45
CA LYS A 71 42.73 -19.19 -59.84
C LYS A 71 42.64 -19.38 -61.35
N ARG A 72 42.33 -18.32 -62.12
CA ARG A 72 42.34 -18.38 -63.59
C ARG A 72 43.73 -18.66 -64.18
N GLN A 73 44.78 -18.19 -63.49
CA GLN A 73 46.18 -18.39 -63.90
C GLN A 73 46.70 -19.79 -63.54
N LEU A 74 45.95 -20.55 -62.76
CA LEU A 74 46.28 -21.96 -62.45
C LEU A 74 45.86 -22.90 -63.58
N VAL A 75 44.88 -22.51 -64.41
CA VAL A 75 44.47 -23.31 -65.58
C VAL A 75 45.51 -23.17 -66.68
N SER A 76 45.82 -24.27 -67.37
CA SER A 76 46.74 -24.26 -68.50
C SER A 76 46.34 -23.26 -69.58
N LEU A 77 47.34 -22.61 -70.20
CA LEU A 77 47.13 -21.71 -71.34
C LEU A 77 46.39 -22.45 -72.47
N GLY A 78 45.20 -21.96 -72.84
CA GLY A 78 44.30 -22.59 -73.82
C GLY A 78 43.42 -23.73 -73.28
N GLY A 79 43.57 -24.10 -72.02
CA GLY A 79 42.76 -25.12 -71.34
C GLY A 79 41.40 -24.60 -70.86
N ARG A 80 40.42 -25.50 -70.73
CA ARG A 80 39.07 -25.19 -70.24
C ARG A 80 38.80 -25.72 -68.84
N ASP A 81 39.55 -26.73 -68.40
CA ASP A 81 39.38 -27.43 -67.14
C ASP A 81 40.73 -27.81 -66.53
N MET A 82 40.76 -27.96 -65.21
CA MET A 82 41.91 -28.48 -64.48
C MET A 82 41.46 -29.42 -63.37
N THR A 83 42.29 -30.40 -63.04
CA THR A 83 42.09 -31.30 -61.91
C THR A 83 43.41 -31.53 -61.19
N VAL A 84 43.37 -31.41 -59.87
CA VAL A 84 44.48 -31.69 -58.97
C VAL A 84 44.02 -32.71 -57.93
N SER A 85 44.78 -33.80 -57.78
CA SER A 85 44.58 -34.81 -56.74
C SER A 85 45.83 -34.89 -55.88
N LEU A 86 45.69 -34.76 -54.57
CA LEU A 86 46.79 -34.93 -53.61
C LEU A 86 46.45 -36.07 -52.66
N VAL A 87 47.38 -37.00 -52.49
CA VAL A 87 47.33 -38.04 -51.46
C VAL A 87 48.40 -37.74 -50.44
N PHE A 88 48.00 -37.68 -49.17
CA PHE A 88 48.89 -37.43 -48.05
C PHE A 88 48.49 -38.29 -46.85
N ARG A 89 49.41 -38.51 -45.92
CA ARG A 89 49.15 -39.21 -44.65
C ARG A 89 49.13 -38.21 -43.52
N SER A 90 48.08 -38.23 -42.70
CA SER A 90 47.96 -37.33 -41.56
C SER A 90 49.07 -37.60 -40.54
N PRO A 91 49.86 -36.59 -40.13
CA PRO A 91 50.92 -36.77 -39.13
C PRO A 91 50.37 -36.89 -37.71
N THR A 92 49.14 -36.41 -37.47
CA THR A 92 48.45 -36.50 -36.19
C THR A 92 47.73 -37.83 -36.00
N THR A 93 47.14 -38.39 -37.05
CA THR A 93 46.29 -39.60 -36.96
C THR A 93 46.86 -40.82 -37.68
N GLY A 94 47.86 -40.67 -38.55
CA GLY A 94 48.43 -41.75 -39.37
C GLY A 94 47.58 -42.20 -40.55
N ARG A 95 46.34 -41.68 -40.68
CA ARG A 95 45.37 -42.04 -41.72
C ARG A 95 45.75 -41.48 -43.09
N ARG A 96 45.52 -42.25 -44.15
CA ARG A 96 45.68 -41.79 -45.53
C ARG A 96 44.52 -40.90 -45.97
N VAL A 97 44.82 -39.80 -46.64
CA VAL A 97 43.85 -38.78 -47.06
C VAL A 97 44.04 -38.47 -48.54
N ARG A 98 42.94 -38.49 -49.31
CA ARG A 98 42.93 -38.10 -50.72
C ARG A 98 42.07 -36.87 -50.90
N ILE A 99 42.64 -35.78 -51.42
CA ILE A 99 41.90 -34.57 -51.82
C ILE A 99 41.91 -34.45 -53.33
N VAL A 100 40.73 -34.30 -53.94
CA VAL A 100 40.54 -34.03 -55.36
C VAL A 100 39.83 -32.70 -55.54
N ARG A 101 40.43 -31.81 -56.34
CA ARG A 101 39.85 -30.53 -56.73
C ARG A 101 39.83 -30.41 -58.24
N SER A 102 38.64 -30.18 -58.80
CA SER A 102 38.45 -29.88 -60.22
C SER A 102 37.74 -28.55 -60.40
N GLY A 103 38.05 -27.85 -61.47
CA GLY A 103 37.32 -26.66 -61.87
C GLY A 103 37.46 -26.35 -63.34
N VAL A 104 36.61 -25.45 -63.80
CA VAL A 104 36.51 -25.03 -65.20
C VAL A 104 36.67 -23.53 -65.32
N LEU A 105 37.34 -23.09 -66.39
CA LEU A 105 37.42 -21.70 -66.79
C LEU A 105 36.24 -21.40 -67.71
N SER A 106 35.31 -20.56 -67.24
CA SER A 106 34.11 -20.17 -68.01
C SER A 106 33.98 -18.65 -68.02
N ARG A 107 33.78 -18.06 -69.19
CA ARG A 107 33.61 -16.59 -69.37
C ARG A 107 34.68 -15.75 -68.64
N GLY A 108 35.92 -16.22 -68.62
CA GLY A 108 37.04 -15.51 -68.01
C GLY A 108 37.17 -15.66 -66.49
N SER A 109 36.28 -16.40 -65.82
CA SER A 109 36.37 -16.70 -64.38
C SER A 109 36.54 -18.20 -64.12
N PHE A 110 37.30 -18.53 -63.08
CA PHE A 110 37.50 -19.91 -62.64
C PHE A 110 36.38 -20.32 -61.68
N ARG A 111 35.73 -21.45 -61.96
CA ARG A 111 34.72 -22.05 -61.08
C ARG A 111 35.14 -23.45 -60.66
N THR A 112 35.28 -23.67 -59.36
CA THR A 112 35.46 -25.01 -58.79
C THR A 112 34.20 -25.84 -59.05
N THR A 113 34.33 -27.00 -59.68
CA THR A 113 33.22 -27.92 -60.01
C THR A 113 33.18 -29.15 -59.11
N ARG A 114 34.31 -29.52 -58.51
CA ARG A 114 34.41 -30.68 -57.62
C ARG A 114 35.43 -30.41 -56.52
N VAL A 115 35.04 -30.65 -55.27
CA VAL A 115 35.94 -30.76 -54.12
C VAL A 115 35.54 -32.03 -53.40
N VAL A 116 36.49 -32.94 -53.19
CA VAL A 116 36.27 -34.22 -52.53
C VAL A 116 37.47 -34.49 -51.65
N MET A 117 37.26 -34.74 -50.37
CA MET A 117 38.26 -35.28 -49.45
C MET A 117 37.77 -36.60 -48.88
N GLU A 118 38.56 -37.64 -49.12
CA GLU A 118 38.37 -38.98 -48.59
C GLU A 118 39.44 -39.22 -47.52
N VAL A 119 39.01 -39.58 -46.31
CA VAL A 119 39.89 -39.92 -45.20
C VAL A 119 39.72 -41.41 -44.91
N GLU A 120 40.83 -42.14 -44.83
CA GLU A 120 40.83 -43.56 -44.52
C GLU A 120 40.11 -43.84 -43.19
N GLY A 121 39.09 -44.70 -43.25
CA GLY A 121 38.25 -45.07 -42.10
C GLY A 121 37.06 -44.14 -41.82
N ASP A 122 36.93 -43.00 -42.50
CA ASP A 122 35.74 -42.15 -42.39
C ASP A 122 34.62 -42.66 -43.30
N ARG A 123 33.37 -42.69 -42.79
CA ARG A 123 32.19 -43.13 -43.56
C ARG A 123 31.65 -42.08 -44.54
N HIS A 124 31.94 -40.82 -44.27
CA HIS A 124 31.46 -39.68 -45.06
C HIS A 124 32.63 -39.02 -45.78
N VAL A 125 32.37 -38.64 -47.03
CA VAL A 125 33.32 -37.92 -47.87
C VAL A 125 33.03 -36.43 -47.75
N VAL A 126 34.06 -35.63 -47.49
CA VAL A 126 33.90 -34.17 -47.34
C VAL A 126 33.85 -33.54 -48.72
N THR A 127 32.80 -32.77 -49.01
CA THR A 127 32.58 -32.16 -50.34
C THR A 127 32.57 -30.63 -50.36
N SER A 128 32.70 -29.99 -49.19
CA SER A 128 32.76 -28.51 -49.07
C SER A 128 34.19 -28.02 -48.82
N ASP A 129 34.55 -26.88 -49.40
CA ASP A 129 35.85 -26.24 -49.20
C ASP A 129 36.07 -25.70 -47.77
N SER A 130 35.00 -25.27 -47.08
CA SER A 130 35.08 -24.82 -45.68
C SER A 130 35.39 -25.98 -44.74
N GLU A 131 34.66 -27.08 -44.91
CA GLU A 131 34.81 -28.31 -44.13
C GLU A 131 36.15 -28.99 -44.41
N VAL A 132 36.61 -29.01 -45.67
CA VAL A 132 37.98 -29.43 -46.02
C VAL A 132 39.01 -28.64 -45.23
N ARG A 133 38.87 -27.31 -45.12
CA ARG A 133 39.84 -26.46 -44.40
C ARG A 133 39.84 -26.70 -42.89
N GLU A 134 38.68 -26.94 -42.29
CA GLU A 134 38.55 -27.29 -40.88
C GLU A 134 39.19 -28.66 -40.61
N ARG A 135 38.80 -29.68 -41.39
CA ARG A 135 39.33 -31.04 -41.28
C ARG A 135 40.84 -31.10 -41.52
N LEU A 136 41.38 -30.29 -42.44
CA LEU A 136 42.82 -30.18 -42.68
C LEU A 136 43.59 -29.67 -41.46
N ARG A 137 43.02 -28.74 -40.68
CA ARG A 137 43.68 -28.21 -39.48
C ARG A 137 43.90 -29.32 -38.46
N GLU A 138 42.92 -30.18 -38.25
CA GLU A 138 42.99 -31.34 -37.36
C GLU A 138 43.94 -32.42 -37.90
N LEU A 139 43.83 -32.72 -39.20
CA LEU A 139 44.58 -33.80 -39.84
C LEU A 139 46.07 -33.47 -39.97
N ILE A 140 46.45 -32.22 -40.26
CA ILE A 140 47.85 -31.80 -40.39
C ILE A 140 48.42 -31.39 -39.02
N GLY A 141 47.58 -30.93 -38.09
CA GLY A 141 47.98 -30.50 -36.75
C GLY A 141 48.48 -29.05 -36.66
N ILE A 142 48.56 -28.34 -37.78
CA ILE A 142 48.90 -26.91 -37.83
C ILE A 142 47.89 -26.13 -38.67
N GLY A 143 47.70 -24.86 -38.30
CA GLY A 143 46.83 -23.95 -39.04
C GLY A 143 47.41 -23.55 -40.40
N ARG A 144 46.53 -23.11 -41.31
CA ARG A 144 46.90 -22.61 -42.64
C ARG A 144 48.00 -21.54 -42.61
N ARG A 145 47.95 -20.60 -41.65
CA ARG A 145 48.94 -19.52 -41.51
C ARG A 145 50.34 -20.09 -41.21
N ALA A 146 50.44 -21.00 -40.25
CA ALA A 146 51.69 -21.70 -39.93
C ALA A 146 52.20 -22.53 -41.12
N PHE A 147 51.30 -23.21 -41.84
CA PHE A 147 51.70 -23.97 -43.03
C PHE A 147 52.27 -23.06 -44.11
N LEU A 148 51.59 -21.96 -44.44
CA LEU A 148 51.99 -21.07 -45.54
C LEU A 148 53.21 -20.20 -45.26
N GLY A 149 53.54 -19.94 -43.99
CA GLY A 149 54.67 -19.08 -43.65
C GLY A 149 55.85 -19.79 -42.96
N ILE A 150 55.66 -21.00 -42.43
CA ILE A 150 56.73 -21.79 -41.79
C ILE A 150 57.03 -23.07 -42.57
N VAL A 151 56.01 -23.86 -42.93
CA VAL A 151 56.22 -25.13 -43.66
C VAL A 151 56.54 -24.90 -45.12
N TYR A 152 55.85 -23.98 -45.77
CA TYR A 152 56.08 -23.57 -47.14
C TYR A 152 56.89 -22.29 -47.18
N CYS A 153 58.10 -22.38 -47.72
CA CYS A 153 58.94 -21.23 -48.00
C CYS A 153 58.89 -20.90 -49.49
N ARG A 154 58.41 -19.70 -49.81
CA ARG A 154 58.36 -19.19 -51.19
C ARG A 154 59.73 -18.73 -51.68
N GLN A 155 59.85 -18.66 -53.00
CA GLN A 155 60.98 -18.02 -53.65
C GLN A 155 61.14 -16.58 -53.14
N LYS A 156 62.38 -16.19 -52.82
CA LYS A 156 62.79 -14.89 -52.24
C LYS A 156 62.27 -14.56 -50.82
N GLU A 157 61.55 -15.46 -50.16
CA GLU A 157 61.06 -15.27 -48.78
C GLU A 157 61.85 -16.12 -47.76
N PHE A 158 62.98 -16.72 -48.18
CA PHE A 158 63.69 -17.71 -47.38
C PHE A 158 64.24 -17.17 -46.05
N VAL A 159 64.66 -15.92 -46.03
CA VAL A 159 65.25 -15.26 -44.86
C VAL A 159 64.25 -14.41 -44.06
N ASP A 160 63.00 -14.28 -44.54
CA ASP A 160 61.98 -13.41 -43.93
C ASP A 160 61.57 -13.88 -42.53
N ILE A 161 61.78 -15.17 -42.23
CA ILE A 161 61.51 -15.74 -40.91
C ILE A 161 62.33 -15.07 -39.79
N LEU A 162 63.49 -14.47 -40.12
CA LEU A 162 64.35 -13.73 -39.21
C LEU A 162 63.76 -12.38 -38.77
N ARG A 163 62.78 -11.88 -39.53
CA ARG A 163 62.09 -10.58 -39.32
C ARG A 163 60.58 -10.73 -39.50
N PRO A 164 59.92 -11.60 -38.72
CA PRO A 164 58.53 -11.92 -38.97
C PRO A 164 57.60 -10.80 -38.48
N ASP A 165 56.36 -10.79 -38.98
CA ASP A 165 55.30 -9.93 -38.44
C ASP A 165 54.84 -10.44 -37.07
N ARG A 166 54.56 -9.52 -36.14
CA ARG A 166 54.17 -9.87 -34.77
C ARG A 166 52.84 -10.62 -34.72
N VAL A 167 51.84 -10.17 -35.47
CA VAL A 167 50.51 -10.79 -35.48
C VAL A 167 50.58 -12.19 -36.08
N PHE A 168 51.41 -12.37 -37.10
CA PHE A 168 51.72 -13.67 -37.67
C PHE A 168 52.36 -14.61 -36.65
N MET A 169 53.38 -14.17 -35.90
CA MET A 169 54.04 -14.98 -34.88
C MET A 169 53.15 -15.31 -33.69
N ASP A 170 52.41 -14.33 -33.15
CA ASP A 170 51.45 -14.56 -32.06
C ASP A 170 50.39 -15.62 -32.47
N SER A 171 49.98 -15.61 -33.75
CA SER A 171 49.03 -16.59 -34.30
C SER A 171 49.63 -17.99 -34.47
N ILE A 172 50.91 -18.12 -34.80
CA ILE A 172 51.58 -19.42 -34.98
C ILE A 172 51.89 -20.05 -33.63
N LEU A 173 52.33 -19.25 -32.67
CA LEU A 173 52.70 -19.71 -31.33
C LEU A 173 51.47 -19.96 -30.43
N GLY A 174 50.26 -19.72 -30.93
CA GLY A 174 49.01 -19.93 -30.18
C GLY A 174 48.71 -18.87 -29.12
N LEU A 175 49.43 -17.75 -29.14
CA LEU A 175 49.25 -16.65 -28.17
C LEU A 175 47.97 -15.84 -28.44
N SER A 176 47.51 -15.80 -29.69
CA SER A 176 46.25 -15.13 -30.05
C SER A 176 45.04 -15.71 -29.31
N ALA A 177 44.96 -17.03 -29.12
CA ALA A 177 43.85 -17.66 -28.40
C ALA A 177 43.81 -17.26 -26.92
N ILE A 178 44.98 -17.11 -26.28
CA ILE A 178 45.09 -16.65 -24.88
C ILE A 178 44.63 -15.18 -24.78
N ALA A 179 45.04 -14.35 -25.74
CA ALA A 179 44.63 -12.96 -25.80
C ALA A 179 43.12 -12.79 -26.02
N GLU A 180 42.49 -13.64 -26.85
CA GLU A 180 41.04 -13.68 -27.08
C GLU A 180 40.28 -13.99 -25.78
N VAL A 181 40.65 -15.06 -25.07
CA VAL A 181 40.02 -15.40 -23.77
C VAL A 181 40.14 -14.26 -22.77
N ARG A 182 41.28 -13.58 -22.70
CA ARG A 182 41.46 -12.40 -21.83
C ARG A 182 40.50 -11.27 -22.20
N GLU A 183 40.26 -11.03 -23.48
CA GLU A 183 39.37 -9.96 -23.94
C GLU A 183 37.89 -10.31 -23.71
N GLU A 184 37.52 -11.59 -23.83
CA GLU A 184 36.20 -12.08 -23.41
C GLU A 184 35.98 -11.86 -21.91
N LEU A 185 36.97 -12.16 -21.08
CA LEU A 185 36.91 -11.90 -19.63
C LEU A 185 36.78 -10.40 -19.31
N ARG A 186 37.48 -9.53 -20.04
CA ARG A 186 37.30 -8.06 -19.90
C ARG A 186 35.89 -7.63 -20.27
N THR A 187 35.31 -8.23 -21.30
CA THR A 187 33.91 -7.99 -21.69
C THR A 187 32.95 -8.41 -20.58
N VAL A 188 33.20 -9.55 -19.94
CA VAL A 188 32.41 -10.01 -18.77
C VAL A 188 32.52 -9.01 -17.61
N VAL A 189 33.72 -8.50 -17.31
CA VAL A 189 33.92 -7.47 -16.27
C VAL A 189 33.05 -6.24 -16.55
N ARG A 190 33.09 -5.71 -17.78
CA ARG A 190 32.29 -4.52 -18.16
C ARG A 190 30.78 -4.77 -18.01
N LYS A 191 30.29 -5.92 -18.45
CA LYS A 191 28.87 -6.30 -18.30
C LYS A 191 28.46 -6.36 -16.84
N LEU A 192 29.27 -6.98 -15.98
CA LEU A 192 28.99 -7.04 -14.54
C LEU A 192 29.02 -5.66 -13.87
N GLU A 193 29.89 -4.75 -14.33
CA GLU A 193 29.92 -3.37 -13.84
C GLU A 193 28.65 -2.60 -14.19
N GLU A 194 28.13 -2.77 -15.41
CA GLU A 194 26.88 -2.18 -15.88
C GLU A 194 25.65 -2.77 -15.18
N GLU A 195 25.53 -4.11 -15.16
CA GLU A 195 24.42 -4.83 -14.52
C GLU A 195 24.36 -4.58 -13.01
N GLY A 196 25.53 -4.51 -12.36
CA GLY A 196 25.64 -4.25 -10.94
C GLY A 196 25.46 -2.79 -10.54
N ARG A 197 25.33 -1.84 -11.50
CA ARG A 197 25.13 -0.40 -11.24
C ARG A 197 26.05 0.19 -10.16
N LEU A 198 27.32 -0.17 -10.16
CA LEU A 198 28.26 0.22 -9.10
C LEU A 198 28.39 1.74 -8.92
N SER A 199 28.10 2.52 -9.96
CA SER A 199 28.08 3.99 -9.91
C SER A 199 27.04 4.55 -8.94
N GLU A 200 25.96 3.82 -8.68
CA GLU A 200 24.88 4.24 -7.78
C GLU A 200 25.21 4.01 -6.30
N GLU A 201 26.21 3.19 -5.98
CA GLU A 201 26.54 2.74 -4.62
C GLU A 201 26.75 3.91 -3.64
N ARG A 202 27.53 4.91 -4.07
CA ARG A 202 27.82 6.08 -3.22
C ARG A 202 26.55 6.85 -2.89
N VAL A 203 25.72 7.11 -3.90
CA VAL A 203 24.46 7.85 -3.74
C VAL A 203 23.50 7.05 -2.85
N LEU A 204 23.40 5.74 -3.04
CA LEU A 204 22.56 4.87 -2.22
C LEU A 204 23.01 4.83 -0.76
N ARG A 205 24.32 4.81 -0.48
CA ARG A 205 24.82 4.90 0.91
C ARG A 205 24.52 6.25 1.55
N GLU A 206 24.76 7.34 0.82
CA GLU A 206 24.44 8.69 1.30
C GLU A 206 22.93 8.81 1.59
N SER A 207 22.07 8.29 0.69
CA SER A 207 20.61 8.24 0.89
C SER A 207 20.19 7.34 2.06
N LEU A 208 20.88 6.21 2.28
CA LEU A 208 20.60 5.32 3.40
C LEU A 208 20.85 6.05 4.73
N GLU A 209 22.00 6.70 4.86
CA GLU A 209 22.35 7.46 6.08
C GLU A 209 21.34 8.58 6.37
N GLU A 210 20.87 9.27 5.34
CA GLU A 210 19.85 10.33 5.48
C GLU A 210 18.49 9.77 5.92
N GLU A 211 18.01 8.71 5.26
CA GLU A 211 16.72 8.09 5.61
C GLU A 211 16.77 7.39 6.98
N GLU A 212 17.90 6.82 7.38
CA GLU A 212 18.07 6.27 8.73
C GLU A 212 18.03 7.34 9.82
N LYS A 213 18.70 8.49 9.61
CA LYS A 213 18.58 9.63 10.53
C LYS A 213 17.13 10.09 10.65
N ARG A 214 16.45 10.23 9.52
CA ARG A 214 15.03 10.59 9.49
C ARG A 214 14.16 9.55 10.21
N ARG A 215 14.44 8.25 10.06
CA ARG A 215 13.73 7.18 10.76
C ARG A 215 13.83 7.37 12.27
N VAL A 216 15.04 7.58 12.78
CA VAL A 216 15.31 7.79 14.21
C VAL A 216 14.59 9.04 14.72
N GLU A 217 14.65 10.16 13.99
CA GLU A 217 13.95 11.40 14.38
C GLU A 217 12.43 11.21 14.49
N VAL A 218 11.82 10.47 13.54
CA VAL A 218 10.39 10.19 13.56
C VAL A 218 10.03 9.23 14.69
N GLU A 219 10.85 8.20 14.96
CA GLU A 219 10.66 7.28 16.09
C GLU A 219 10.72 8.00 17.45
N GLU A 220 11.68 8.90 17.64
CA GLU A 220 11.79 9.70 18.86
C GLU A 220 10.60 10.63 19.04
N ARG A 221 10.18 11.31 17.96
CA ARG A 221 8.98 12.16 17.97
C ARG A 221 7.73 11.35 18.33
N LEU A 222 7.55 10.18 17.72
CA LEU A 222 6.41 9.31 17.98
C LEU A 222 6.39 8.85 19.43
N ARG A 223 7.54 8.44 19.98
CA ARG A 223 7.66 8.09 21.40
C ARG A 223 7.23 9.23 22.32
N GLY A 224 7.69 10.45 22.05
CA GLY A 224 7.30 11.63 22.83
C GLY A 224 5.78 11.90 22.79
N ILE A 225 5.16 11.77 21.61
CA ILE A 225 3.71 11.93 21.45
C ILE A 225 2.95 10.83 22.20
N GLU A 226 3.41 9.58 22.13
CA GLU A 226 2.75 8.46 22.80
C GLU A 226 2.82 8.56 24.33
N GLU A 227 3.93 9.07 24.88
CA GLU A 227 4.04 9.39 26.31
C GLU A 227 3.08 10.51 26.73
N GLU A 228 2.97 11.57 25.93
CA GLU A 228 2.05 12.68 26.21
C GLU A 228 0.58 12.25 26.11
N LEU A 229 0.24 11.41 25.12
CA LEU A 229 -1.08 10.80 25.00
C LEU A 229 -1.45 10.01 26.26
N ARG A 230 -0.54 9.16 26.76
CA ARG A 230 -0.80 8.37 27.97
C ARG A 230 -1.09 9.28 29.18
N ARG A 231 -0.31 10.34 29.38
CA ARG A 231 -0.52 11.30 30.48
C ARG A 231 -1.88 11.99 30.39
N LEU A 232 -2.27 12.43 29.20
CA LEU A 232 -3.55 13.10 28.99
C LEU A 232 -4.74 12.13 29.09
N GLU A 233 -4.57 10.86 28.73
CA GLU A 233 -5.59 9.82 28.92
C GLU A 233 -5.85 9.58 30.41
N GLU A 234 -4.80 9.46 31.22
CA GLU A 234 -4.90 9.36 32.68
C GLU A 234 -5.57 10.60 33.29
N GLU A 235 -5.20 11.81 32.83
CA GLU A 235 -5.82 13.06 33.28
C GLU A 235 -7.32 13.12 32.91
N ALA A 236 -7.67 12.73 31.68
CA ALA A 236 -9.06 12.71 31.22
C ALA A 236 -9.92 11.70 32.01
N GLU A 237 -9.37 10.54 32.35
CA GLU A 237 -10.04 9.57 33.22
C GLU A 237 -10.27 10.13 34.62
N GLY A 238 -9.25 10.76 35.22
CA GLY A 238 -9.36 11.41 36.53
C GLY A 238 -10.43 12.50 36.56
N LEU A 239 -10.44 13.38 35.55
CA LEU A 239 -11.44 14.44 35.39
C LEU A 239 -12.85 13.86 35.13
N SER A 240 -12.97 12.77 34.37
CA SER A 240 -14.26 12.12 34.14
C SER A 240 -14.84 11.54 35.42
N ARG A 241 -14.04 10.84 36.23
CA ARG A 241 -14.48 10.32 37.54
C ARG A 241 -14.93 11.45 38.46
N ARG A 242 -14.16 12.53 38.53
CA ARG A 242 -14.51 13.72 39.33
C ARG A 242 -15.80 14.37 38.86
N LYS A 243 -16.04 14.44 37.55
CA LYS A 243 -17.29 14.93 36.98
C LYS A 243 -18.48 14.06 37.41
N ASP A 244 -18.34 12.75 37.36
CA ASP A 244 -19.41 11.81 37.72
C ASP A 244 -19.76 11.90 39.23
N GLU A 245 -18.75 12.08 40.09
CA GLU A 245 -18.94 12.40 41.52
C GLU A 245 -19.76 13.68 41.70
N LEU A 246 -19.36 14.78 41.05
CA LEU A 246 -20.05 16.07 41.14
C LEU A 246 -21.46 16.01 40.54
N ASP A 247 -21.68 15.28 39.43
CA ASP A 247 -23.01 15.05 38.84
C ASP A 247 -23.93 14.34 39.84
N SER A 248 -23.41 13.37 40.61
CA SER A 248 -24.18 12.68 41.66
C SER A 248 -24.52 13.60 42.84
N GLU A 249 -23.58 14.45 43.27
CA GLU A 249 -23.79 15.41 44.35
C GLU A 249 -24.81 16.50 43.95
N VAL A 250 -24.75 17.00 42.71
CA VAL A 250 -25.73 17.96 42.17
C VAL A 250 -27.14 17.37 42.15
N ARG A 251 -27.30 16.09 41.79
CA ARG A 251 -28.62 15.42 41.79
C ARG A 251 -29.17 15.30 43.20
N ALA A 252 -28.37 14.80 44.13
CA ALA A 252 -28.78 14.64 45.53
C ALA A 252 -29.20 15.99 46.16
N LEU A 253 -28.40 17.04 45.96
CA LEU A 253 -28.70 18.39 46.47
C LEU A 253 -29.95 18.99 45.82
N SER A 254 -30.13 18.82 44.50
CA SER A 254 -31.32 19.30 43.78
C SER A 254 -32.60 18.60 44.26
N GLU A 255 -32.56 17.28 44.45
CA GLU A 255 -33.69 16.48 44.93
C GLU A 255 -34.06 16.82 46.38
N ALA A 256 -33.07 17.00 47.26
CA ALA A 256 -33.27 17.46 48.63
C ALA A 256 -33.94 18.85 48.66
N LEU A 257 -33.47 19.79 47.84
CA LEU A 257 -34.03 21.14 47.76
C LEU A 257 -35.46 21.15 47.20
N SER A 258 -35.76 20.33 46.18
CA SER A 258 -37.12 20.22 45.62
C SER A 258 -38.11 19.67 46.64
N ARG A 259 -37.75 18.55 47.32
CA ARG A 259 -38.59 17.93 48.36
C ARG A 259 -38.92 18.92 49.47
N LEU A 260 -37.93 19.67 49.96
CA LEU A 260 -38.11 20.67 51.00
C LEU A 260 -39.05 21.80 50.55
N ARG A 261 -38.86 22.33 49.34
CA ARG A 261 -39.68 23.43 48.80
C ARG A 261 -41.12 23.02 48.52
N GLU A 262 -41.35 21.84 47.95
CA GLU A 262 -42.68 21.31 47.68
C GLU A 262 -43.47 21.12 48.97
N SER A 263 -42.84 20.52 49.98
CA SER A 263 -43.46 20.30 51.29
C SER A 263 -43.76 21.63 52.01
N SER A 264 -42.82 22.59 51.98
CA SER A 264 -43.03 23.93 52.55
C SER A 264 -44.14 24.71 51.85
N ALA A 265 -44.21 24.64 50.51
CA ALA A 265 -45.26 25.29 49.73
C ALA A 265 -46.64 24.69 50.01
N SER A 266 -46.74 23.36 50.13
CA SER A 266 -47.98 22.67 50.47
C SER A 266 -48.49 23.07 51.85
N LEU A 267 -47.60 23.16 52.85
CA LEU A 267 -47.97 23.62 54.18
C LEU A 267 -48.49 25.06 54.17
N ARG A 268 -47.78 25.99 53.49
CA ARG A 268 -48.22 27.39 53.36
C ARG A 268 -49.56 27.54 52.66
N GLU A 269 -49.82 26.73 51.64
CA GLU A 269 -51.11 26.73 50.94
C GLU A 269 -52.25 26.31 51.88
N MET A 270 -52.03 25.28 52.70
CA MET A 270 -53.02 24.83 53.68
C MET A 270 -53.24 25.86 54.78
N GLU A 271 -52.18 26.47 55.30
CA GLU A 271 -52.27 27.56 56.28
C GLU A 271 -53.07 28.75 55.73
N ALA A 272 -52.84 29.14 54.48
CA ALA A 272 -53.58 30.22 53.83
C ALA A 272 -55.07 29.87 53.62
N LYS A 273 -55.40 28.62 53.27
CA LYS A 273 -56.79 28.15 53.15
C LYS A 273 -57.52 28.18 54.50
N VAL A 274 -56.87 27.71 55.57
CA VAL A 274 -57.42 27.75 56.93
C VAL A 274 -57.66 29.20 57.34
N ALA A 275 -56.66 30.08 57.21
CA ALA A 275 -56.80 31.49 57.57
C ALA A 275 -57.90 32.22 56.76
N GLY A 276 -58.03 31.91 55.46
CA GLY A 276 -59.08 32.47 54.62
C GLY A 276 -60.49 32.06 55.05
N MET A 277 -60.67 30.79 55.42
CA MET A 277 -61.95 30.26 55.92
C MET A 277 -62.27 30.76 57.33
N GLU A 278 -61.28 30.89 58.21
CA GLU A 278 -61.46 31.48 59.54
C GLU A 278 -61.92 32.94 59.45
N ALA A 279 -61.36 33.72 58.52
CA ALA A 279 -61.81 35.09 58.25
C ALA A 279 -63.21 35.16 57.63
N GLU A 280 -63.65 34.14 56.89
CA GLU A 280 -65.04 34.04 56.41
C GLU A 280 -66.01 33.71 57.56
N LEU A 281 -65.63 32.78 58.44
CA LEU A 281 -66.42 32.44 59.63
C LEU A 281 -66.60 33.64 60.55
N GLU A 282 -65.55 34.42 60.78
CA GLU A 282 -65.61 35.62 61.63
C GLU A 282 -66.58 36.67 61.05
N ARG A 283 -66.51 36.93 59.73
CA ARG A 283 -67.46 37.84 59.05
C ARG A 283 -68.90 37.37 59.18
N LEU A 284 -69.16 36.07 59.02
CA LEU A 284 -70.52 35.52 59.16
C LEU A 284 -71.03 35.62 60.61
N ARG A 285 -70.16 35.48 61.60
CA ARG A 285 -70.49 35.67 63.03
C ARG A 285 -70.79 37.13 63.35
N GLU A 286 -70.00 38.07 62.83
CA GLU A 286 -70.27 39.50 62.95
C GLU A 286 -71.61 39.90 62.30
N GLU A 287 -71.92 39.37 61.11
CA GLU A 287 -73.19 39.61 60.41
C GLU A 287 -74.40 39.03 61.17
N ALA A 288 -74.24 37.90 61.85
CA ALA A 288 -75.29 37.25 62.63
C ALA A 288 -75.60 37.98 63.97
N GLY A 289 -74.59 38.62 64.56
CA GLY A 289 -74.67 39.27 65.87
C GLY A 289 -74.54 38.28 67.05
N GLU A 290 -74.17 38.80 68.22
CA GLU A 290 -74.20 38.04 69.48
C GLU A 290 -75.65 37.65 69.79
N ASP A 291 -75.88 36.38 70.13
CA ASP A 291 -77.19 35.78 70.41
C ASP A 291 -78.09 35.44 69.20
N LEU A 292 -77.51 34.98 68.09
CA LEU A 292 -78.26 34.45 66.93
C LEU A 292 -79.28 33.36 67.32
N GLU A 293 -78.90 32.42 68.19
CA GLU A 293 -79.78 31.33 68.66
C GLU A 293 -80.93 31.85 69.53
N GLU A 294 -80.69 32.85 70.37
CA GLU A 294 -81.72 33.46 71.22
C GLU A 294 -82.66 34.34 70.39
N ARG A 295 -82.16 35.05 69.38
CA ARG A 295 -82.97 35.81 68.41
C ARG A 295 -83.87 34.89 67.59
N LEU A 296 -83.36 33.77 67.07
CA LEU A 296 -84.17 32.78 66.37
C LEU A 296 -85.27 32.19 67.27
N ARG A 297 -84.96 31.89 68.53
CA ARG A 297 -85.93 31.41 69.52
C ARG A 297 -87.01 32.44 69.81
N THR A 298 -86.62 33.69 70.08
CA THR A 298 -87.54 34.80 70.37
C THR A 298 -88.44 35.13 69.18
N LEU A 299 -87.91 35.09 67.95
CA LEU A 299 -88.70 35.28 66.73
C LEU A 299 -89.71 34.15 66.54
N SER A 300 -89.31 32.89 66.78
CA SER A 300 -90.22 31.74 66.73
C SER A 300 -91.38 31.89 67.71
N GLU A 301 -91.11 32.25 68.97
CA GLU A 301 -92.13 32.48 70.00
C GLU A 301 -93.07 33.65 69.65
N ARG A 302 -92.53 34.74 69.08
CA ARG A 302 -93.34 35.89 68.63
C ARG A 302 -94.23 35.54 67.44
N VAL A 303 -93.76 34.71 66.50
CA VAL A 303 -94.59 34.22 65.39
C VAL A 303 -95.73 33.33 65.92
N GLU A 304 -95.45 32.45 66.88
CA GLU A 304 -96.44 31.56 67.48
C GLU A 304 -97.52 32.35 68.25
N THR A 305 -97.13 33.32 69.08
CA THR A 305 -98.08 34.19 69.79
C THR A 305 -98.98 35.03 68.87
N LEU A 306 -98.45 35.49 67.73
CA LEU A 306 -99.24 36.22 66.72
C LEU A 306 -100.21 35.29 65.97
N ARG A 307 -99.80 34.04 65.68
CA ARG A 307 -100.71 33.01 65.12
C ARG A 307 -101.90 32.77 66.03
N ASP A 308 -101.64 32.56 67.32
CA ASP A 308 -102.69 32.35 68.33
C ASP A 308 -103.63 33.56 68.48
N ALA A 309 -103.10 34.78 68.29
CA ALA A 309 -103.90 36.00 68.33
C ALA A 309 -104.79 36.16 67.08
N GLU A 310 -104.26 35.88 65.89
CA GLU A 310 -105.04 35.87 64.64
C GLU A 310 -106.17 34.84 64.70
N GLU A 311 -105.89 33.63 65.21
CA GLU A 311 -106.85 32.56 65.38
C GLU A 311 -107.98 32.94 66.34
N ARG A 312 -107.66 33.60 67.46
CA ARG A 312 -108.66 34.14 68.40
C ARG A 312 -109.54 35.23 67.78
N PHE A 313 -108.97 36.15 66.99
CA PHE A 313 -109.77 37.17 66.30
C PHE A 313 -110.69 36.57 65.24
N ARG A 314 -110.23 35.52 64.53
CA ARG A 314 -111.05 34.78 63.57
C ARG A 314 -112.25 34.11 64.24
N LEU A 315 -112.04 33.43 65.37
CA LEU A 315 -113.12 32.77 66.13
C LEU A 315 -114.15 33.80 66.63
N LEU A 316 -113.71 34.92 67.21
CA LEU A 316 -114.59 36.00 67.66
C LEU A 316 -115.46 36.57 66.51
N LEU A 317 -114.88 36.69 65.31
CA LEU A 317 -115.57 37.19 64.14
C LEU A 317 -116.66 36.21 63.66
N ASP A 318 -116.31 34.92 63.54
CA ASP A 318 -117.15 33.89 62.90
C ASP A 318 -118.20 33.30 63.84
N GLU A 319 -117.90 33.15 65.14
CA GLU A 319 -118.75 32.47 66.11
C GLU A 319 -119.65 33.42 66.93
N GLU A 320 -119.24 34.66 67.15
CA GLU A 320 -119.99 35.61 67.98
C GLU A 320 -120.60 36.74 67.15
N LEU A 321 -119.76 37.53 66.48
CA LEU A 321 -120.19 38.79 65.86
C LEU A 321 -121.01 38.61 64.58
N GLU A 322 -120.62 37.73 63.65
CA GLU A 322 -121.37 37.46 62.41
C GLU A 322 -122.73 36.75 62.67
N PRO A 323 -122.85 35.80 63.61
CA PRO A 323 -124.14 35.24 64.02
C PRO A 323 -125.06 36.27 64.69
N GLU A 324 -124.52 37.11 65.59
CA GLU A 324 -125.28 38.14 66.29
C GLU A 324 -125.79 39.22 65.33
N ARG A 325 -124.94 39.66 64.38
CA ARG A 325 -125.33 40.57 63.29
C ARG A 325 -126.47 39.98 62.45
N ARG A 326 -126.42 38.70 62.11
CA ARG A 326 -127.51 38.02 61.37
C ARG A 326 -128.81 38.00 62.14
N ARG A 327 -128.76 37.66 63.44
CA ARG A 327 -129.93 37.64 64.32
C ARG A 327 -130.60 39.02 64.40
N LEU A 328 -129.82 40.08 64.64
CA LEU A 328 -130.32 41.45 64.74
C LEU A 328 -130.90 41.95 63.40
N LEU A 329 -130.33 41.54 62.25
CA LEU A 329 -130.89 41.87 60.93
C LEU A 329 -132.28 41.26 60.70
N GLU A 330 -132.47 40.00 61.10
CA GLU A 330 -133.77 39.32 61.02
C GLU A 330 -134.81 39.96 61.95
N GLU A 331 -134.41 40.26 63.19
CA GLU A 331 -135.28 40.86 64.20
C GLU A 331 -135.71 42.27 63.78
N ARG A 332 -134.77 43.07 63.25
CA ARG A 332 -135.05 44.36 62.62
C ARG A 332 -136.06 44.20 61.49
N GLY A 333 -135.88 43.20 60.62
CA GLY A 333 -136.80 42.93 59.50
C GLY A 333 -138.23 42.65 59.97
N LYS A 334 -138.38 41.79 60.98
CA LYS A 334 -139.68 41.44 61.58
C LYS A 334 -140.35 42.65 62.24
N LEU A 335 -139.64 43.37 63.10
CA LEU A 335 -140.16 44.53 63.82
C LEU A 335 -140.56 45.66 62.86
N ARG A 336 -139.74 45.92 61.83
CA ARG A 336 -140.02 46.98 60.85
C ARG A 336 -141.31 46.67 60.06
N HIS A 337 -141.51 45.41 59.68
CA HIS A 337 -142.73 44.97 59.01
C HIS A 337 -143.98 45.10 59.90
N ILE A 338 -143.89 44.69 61.17
CA ILE A 338 -144.97 44.80 62.15
C ILE A 338 -145.35 46.28 62.40
N VAL A 339 -144.36 47.16 62.54
CA VAL A 339 -144.58 48.60 62.69
C VAL A 339 -145.30 49.17 61.47
N GLU A 340 -144.89 48.83 60.25
CA GLU A 340 -145.52 49.32 59.02
C GLU A 340 -146.99 48.87 58.88
N GLU A 341 -147.26 47.57 59.08
CA GLU A 341 -148.61 46.99 59.03
C GLU A 341 -149.55 47.66 60.04
N HIS A 342 -149.13 47.75 61.30
CA HIS A 342 -149.95 48.36 62.35
C HIS A 342 -150.13 49.87 62.16
N THR A 343 -149.12 50.59 61.65
CA THR A 343 -149.26 52.02 61.34
C THR A 343 -150.31 52.25 60.24
N LYS A 344 -150.29 51.45 59.16
CA LYS A 344 -151.29 51.52 58.09
C LYS A 344 -152.71 51.24 58.58
N LEU A 345 -152.86 50.26 59.49
CA LEU A 345 -154.15 49.95 60.14
C LEU A 345 -154.68 51.13 60.96
N SER A 346 -153.85 51.85 61.72
CA SER A 346 -154.26 53.00 62.53
C SER A 346 -154.75 54.21 61.70
N GLU A 347 -154.10 54.46 60.57
CA GLU A 347 -154.40 55.60 59.68
C GLU A 347 -155.70 55.40 58.88
N SER A 348 -156.07 54.16 58.59
CA SER A 348 -157.23 53.81 57.73
C SER A 348 -158.62 54.15 58.31
N GLY A 349 -158.71 54.68 59.54
CA GLY A 349 -159.94 55.27 60.08
C GLY A 349 -161.12 54.31 60.33
N LEU A 350 -160.90 53.00 60.16
CA LEU A 350 -161.90 51.94 60.32
C LEU A 350 -162.22 51.71 61.80
N THR A 351 -163.51 51.79 62.17
CA THR A 351 -163.99 51.53 63.54
C THR A 351 -164.24 50.04 63.82
N VAL A 352 -164.05 49.17 62.82
CA VAL A 352 -164.19 47.71 62.87
C VAL A 352 -163.08 47.07 62.05
N CYS A 353 -162.39 46.06 62.62
CA CYS A 353 -161.30 45.36 61.98
C CYS A 353 -161.76 44.57 60.74
N PRO A 354 -161.17 44.78 59.54
CA PRO A 354 -161.57 44.09 58.31
C PRO A 354 -161.23 42.59 58.30
N THR A 355 -160.35 42.10 59.19
CA THR A 355 -159.90 40.70 59.19
C THR A 355 -160.65 39.82 60.19
N CYS A 356 -161.11 40.36 61.32
CA CYS A 356 -161.76 39.57 62.38
C CYS A 356 -163.06 40.17 62.93
N GLY A 357 -163.51 41.34 62.44
CA GLY A 357 -164.80 41.93 62.81
C GLY A 357 -164.88 42.54 64.22
N GLN A 358 -163.79 42.54 64.98
CA GLN A 358 -163.74 43.16 66.32
C GLN A 358 -163.64 44.70 66.23
N ARG A 359 -164.28 45.42 67.16
CA ARG A 359 -164.13 46.88 67.33
C ARG A 359 -162.67 47.18 67.66
N ILE A 360 -162.06 48.04 66.84
CA ILE A 360 -160.66 48.43 67.00
C ILE A 360 -160.57 49.38 68.19
N ASP A 361 -159.88 48.95 69.24
CA ASP A 361 -159.48 49.83 70.34
C ASP A 361 -158.23 50.61 69.94
N ARG A 362 -158.45 51.86 69.54
CA ARG A 362 -157.43 52.72 68.91
C ARG A 362 -156.29 53.06 69.88
N GLU A 363 -156.58 53.19 71.17
CA GLU A 363 -155.56 53.43 72.20
C GLU A 363 -154.63 52.22 72.36
N LEU A 364 -155.15 51.01 72.25
CA LEU A 364 -154.36 49.78 72.37
C LEU A 364 -153.42 49.58 71.16
N LEU A 365 -153.89 49.92 69.95
CA LEU A 365 -153.11 49.80 68.71
C LEU A 365 -151.96 50.82 68.66
N GLU A 366 -152.21 52.07 69.03
CA GLU A 366 -151.19 53.13 69.06
C GLU A 366 -150.09 52.85 70.11
N ARG A 367 -150.46 52.31 71.28
CA ARG A 367 -149.47 51.85 72.28
C ARG A 367 -148.59 50.73 71.72
N ARG A 368 -149.16 49.75 71.02
CA ARG A 368 -148.37 48.66 70.40
C ARG A 368 -147.43 49.16 69.31
N ILE A 369 -147.85 50.11 68.47
CA ILE A 369 -146.97 50.70 67.43
C ILE A 369 -145.79 51.43 68.08
N SER A 370 -146.04 52.22 69.13
CA SER A 370 -144.99 52.93 69.86
C SER A 370 -144.01 51.94 70.52
N GLU A 371 -144.52 50.85 71.10
CA GLU A 371 -143.70 49.79 71.69
C GLU A 371 -142.79 49.10 70.64
N TYR A 372 -143.34 48.72 69.49
CA TYR A 372 -142.54 48.09 68.43
C TYR A 372 -141.56 49.06 67.75
N ARG A 373 -141.88 50.35 67.66
CA ARG A 373 -140.92 51.37 67.21
C ARG A 373 -139.76 51.54 68.19
N GLY A 374 -140.03 51.52 69.49
CA GLY A 374 -138.99 51.53 70.53
C GLY A 374 -138.03 50.35 70.36
N LYS A 375 -138.58 49.13 70.25
CA LYS A 375 -137.78 47.92 70.02
C LYS A 375 -136.98 47.96 68.71
N LEU A 376 -137.52 48.56 67.65
CA LEU A 376 -136.81 48.68 66.38
C LEU A 376 -135.56 49.59 66.49
N VAL A 377 -135.65 50.69 67.25
CA VAL A 377 -134.51 51.59 67.49
C VAL A 377 -133.41 50.87 68.29
N GLU A 378 -133.79 50.12 69.33
CA GLU A 378 -132.83 49.32 70.13
C GLU A 378 -132.08 48.29 69.28
N VAL A 379 -132.78 47.60 68.37
CA VAL A 379 -132.15 46.63 67.46
C VAL A 379 -131.25 47.32 66.42
N GLU A 380 -131.62 48.50 65.93
CA GLU A 380 -130.77 49.26 64.99
C GLU A 380 -129.50 49.82 65.64
N GLU A 381 -129.57 50.27 66.90
CA GLU A 381 -128.39 50.67 67.67
C GLU A 381 -127.47 49.49 67.95
N SER A 382 -128.04 48.34 68.35
CA SER A 382 -127.28 47.10 68.57
C SER A 382 -126.58 46.62 67.30
N LEU A 383 -127.25 46.70 66.14
CA LEU A 383 -126.67 46.31 64.87
C LEU A 383 -125.48 47.19 64.47
N ARG A 384 -125.58 48.51 64.70
CA ARG A 384 -124.46 49.45 64.45
C ARG A 384 -123.26 49.17 65.36
N ALA A 385 -123.51 48.79 66.62
CA ALA A 385 -122.45 48.41 67.54
C ALA A 385 -121.70 47.17 67.05
N VAL A 386 -122.41 46.09 66.70
CA VAL A 386 -121.81 44.85 66.19
C VAL A 386 -121.08 45.08 64.86
N GLU A 387 -121.63 45.88 63.95
CA GLU A 387 -120.95 46.23 62.67
C GLU A 387 -119.69 47.09 62.84
N ALA A 388 -119.62 47.91 63.89
CA ALA A 388 -118.39 48.64 64.25
C ALA A 388 -117.34 47.69 64.83
N GLU A 389 -117.76 46.73 65.64
CA GLU A 389 -116.91 45.72 66.27
C GLU A 389 -116.29 44.76 65.25
N ILE A 390 -117.08 44.24 64.29
CA ILE A 390 -116.59 43.45 63.15
C ILE A 390 -115.49 44.17 62.37
N ARG A 391 -115.67 45.48 62.10
CA ARG A 391 -114.66 46.30 61.39
C ARG A 391 -113.39 46.52 62.21
N SER A 392 -113.50 46.55 63.54
CA SER A 392 -112.36 46.64 64.44
C SER A 392 -111.54 45.34 64.44
N VAL A 393 -112.23 44.20 64.57
CA VAL A 393 -111.60 42.87 64.59
C VAL A 393 -110.89 42.56 63.27
N ARG A 394 -111.52 42.85 62.11
CA ARG A 394 -110.86 42.65 60.80
C ARG A 394 -109.58 43.46 60.63
N ARG A 395 -109.55 44.72 61.06
CA ARG A 395 -108.33 45.55 61.04
C ARG A 395 -107.23 45.00 61.93
N ARG A 396 -107.58 44.46 63.10
CA ARG A 396 -106.61 43.81 64.00
C ARG A 396 -106.01 42.56 63.36
N MET A 397 -106.82 41.72 62.72
CA MET A 397 -106.34 40.53 61.99
C MET A 397 -105.34 40.89 60.88
N GLU A 398 -105.66 41.88 60.05
CA GLU A 398 -104.80 42.31 58.95
C GLU A 398 -103.44 42.85 59.45
N SER A 399 -103.46 43.63 60.54
CA SER A 399 -102.24 44.10 61.21
C SER A 399 -101.42 42.95 61.81
N THR A 400 -102.05 41.96 62.45
CA THR A 400 -101.37 40.79 63.01
C THR A 400 -100.70 39.95 61.92
N ARG A 401 -101.38 39.77 60.78
CA ARG A 401 -100.85 39.05 59.63
C ARG A 401 -99.63 39.74 59.01
N GLY A 402 -99.68 41.07 58.84
CA GLY A 402 -98.54 41.85 58.35
C GLY A 402 -97.31 41.75 59.27
N MET A 403 -97.50 41.87 60.59
CA MET A 403 -96.40 41.68 61.56
C MET A 403 -95.81 40.27 61.51
N MET A 404 -96.65 39.25 61.26
CA MET A 404 -96.22 37.86 61.19
C MET A 404 -95.38 37.57 59.93
N GLU A 405 -95.72 38.17 58.78
CA GLU A 405 -94.93 38.04 57.55
C GLU A 405 -93.53 38.67 57.69
N GLU A 406 -93.44 39.87 58.28
CA GLU A 406 -92.16 40.55 58.55
C GLU A 406 -91.23 39.70 59.44
N LEU A 407 -91.78 39.12 60.52
CA LEU A 407 -91.01 38.27 61.44
C LEU A 407 -90.56 36.95 60.80
N MET A 408 -91.38 36.35 59.92
CA MET A 408 -91.02 35.12 59.21
C MET A 408 -89.89 35.35 58.20
N ASP A 409 -89.86 36.51 57.53
CA ASP A 409 -88.77 36.85 56.62
C ASP A 409 -87.46 37.13 57.37
N GLU A 410 -87.51 37.75 58.55
CA GLU A 410 -86.34 37.89 59.42
C GLU A 410 -85.83 36.53 59.91
N TYR A 411 -86.73 35.63 60.33
CA TYR A 411 -86.38 34.27 60.77
C TYR A 411 -85.63 33.48 59.68
N ARG A 412 -86.15 33.45 58.44
CA ARG A 412 -85.52 32.73 57.32
C ARG A 412 -84.12 33.25 56.97
N ARG A 413 -83.91 34.57 57.09
CA ARG A 413 -82.60 35.18 56.85
C ARG A 413 -81.60 34.71 57.90
N LEU A 414 -81.97 34.76 59.18
CA LEU A 414 -81.11 34.34 60.29
C LEU A 414 -80.84 32.82 60.28
N GLU A 415 -81.83 32.01 59.92
CA GLU A 415 -81.69 30.55 59.78
C GLU A 415 -80.69 30.17 58.68
N SER A 416 -80.75 30.85 57.52
CA SER A 416 -79.79 30.67 56.42
C SER A 416 -78.36 31.06 56.81
N THR A 417 -78.20 32.12 57.61
CA THR A 417 -76.87 32.50 58.15
C THR A 417 -76.36 31.45 59.14
N ALA A 418 -77.23 30.89 59.99
CA ALA A 418 -76.86 29.85 60.95
C ALA A 418 -76.38 28.55 60.27
N THR A 419 -77.05 28.10 59.21
CA THR A 419 -76.60 26.93 58.43
C THR A 419 -75.27 27.18 57.74
N ARG A 420 -75.07 28.36 57.14
CA ARG A 420 -73.77 28.73 56.54
C ARG A 420 -72.64 28.77 57.56
N ILE A 421 -72.88 29.31 58.76
CA ILE A 421 -71.89 29.29 59.85
C ILE A 421 -71.49 27.86 60.21
N LYS A 422 -72.46 26.93 60.26
CA LYS A 422 -72.21 25.52 60.56
C LYS A 422 -71.38 24.85 59.46
N GLU A 423 -71.75 25.02 58.19
CA GLU A 423 -71.03 24.45 57.05
C GLU A 423 -69.57 24.95 56.97
N VAL A 424 -69.36 26.26 57.17
CA VAL A 424 -68.01 26.85 57.19
C VAL A 424 -67.20 26.35 58.39
N SER A 425 -67.83 26.16 59.56
CA SER A 425 -67.17 25.63 60.74
C SER A 425 -66.70 24.19 60.56
N GLU A 426 -67.56 23.32 60.01
CA GLU A 426 -67.20 21.93 59.69
C GLU A 426 -66.05 21.88 58.66
N ARG A 427 -66.09 22.76 57.64
CA ARG A 427 -65.02 22.83 56.64
C ARG A 427 -63.68 23.32 57.21
N ILE A 428 -63.70 24.21 58.20
CA ILE A 428 -62.48 24.65 58.91
C ILE A 428 -61.86 23.48 59.69
N GLU A 429 -62.65 22.64 60.34
CA GLU A 429 -62.14 21.46 61.05
C GLU A 429 -61.46 20.47 60.09
N GLU A 430 -62.06 20.20 58.94
CA GLU A 430 -61.47 19.38 57.89
C GLU A 430 -60.13 19.97 57.39
N LEU A 431 -60.10 21.26 57.07
CA LEU A 431 -58.89 21.94 56.60
C LEU A 431 -57.79 22.01 57.69
N ARG A 432 -58.17 22.12 58.97
CA ARG A 432 -57.21 22.06 60.08
C ARG A 432 -56.58 20.67 60.18
N ALA A 433 -57.35 19.60 60.00
CA ALA A 433 -56.82 18.25 59.98
C ALA A 433 -55.86 18.02 58.79
N GLU A 434 -56.22 18.50 57.59
CA GLU A 434 -55.35 18.47 56.41
C GLU A 434 -54.05 19.26 56.63
N ARG A 435 -54.14 20.44 57.27
CA ARG A 435 -52.98 21.27 57.63
C ARG A 435 -52.07 20.57 58.65
N ASP A 436 -52.62 19.90 59.66
CA ASP A 436 -51.83 19.17 60.67
C ASP A 436 -51.14 17.94 60.07
N GLU A 437 -51.74 17.31 59.07
CA GLU A 437 -51.09 16.25 58.31
C GLU A 437 -49.99 16.80 57.39
N ALA A 438 -50.22 17.93 56.71
CA ALA A 438 -49.20 18.62 55.93
C ALA A 438 -48.01 19.07 56.80
N LEU A 439 -48.27 19.54 58.02
CA LEU A 439 -47.24 19.94 58.99
C LEU A 439 -46.38 18.73 59.40
N ARG A 440 -47.00 17.59 59.72
CA ARG A 440 -46.26 16.35 60.04
C ARG A 440 -45.37 15.89 58.89
N ARG A 441 -45.90 15.88 57.66
CA ARG A 441 -45.11 15.54 56.46
C ARG A 441 -43.95 16.51 56.25
N PHE A 442 -44.16 17.80 56.53
CA PHE A 442 -43.10 18.81 56.45
C PHE A 442 -42.01 18.58 57.51
N GLU A 443 -42.38 18.29 58.75
CA GLU A 443 -41.42 17.98 59.82
C GLU A 443 -40.61 16.71 59.53
N GLU A 444 -41.25 15.66 59.02
CA GLU A 444 -40.57 14.44 58.57
C GLU A 444 -39.59 14.74 57.42
N THR A 445 -40.06 15.44 56.38
CA THR A 445 -39.22 15.83 55.24
C THR A 445 -38.06 16.69 55.69
N LEU A 446 -38.29 17.65 56.58
CA LEU A 446 -37.27 18.53 57.13
C LEU A 446 -36.21 17.73 57.90
N SER A 447 -36.62 16.80 58.75
CA SER A 447 -35.72 15.93 59.52
C SER A 447 -34.85 15.05 58.60
N GLU A 448 -35.47 14.39 57.62
CA GLU A 448 -34.74 13.58 56.62
C GLU A 448 -33.75 14.42 55.82
N THR A 449 -34.20 15.58 55.34
CA THR A 449 -33.38 16.50 54.55
C THR A 449 -32.23 17.05 55.38
N LEU A 450 -32.44 17.32 56.67
CA LEU A 450 -31.39 17.82 57.57
C LEU A 450 -30.33 16.75 57.86
N GLN A 451 -30.73 15.48 58.02
CA GLN A 451 -29.78 14.36 58.13
C GLN A 451 -28.98 14.16 56.84
N GLU A 452 -29.64 14.24 55.68
CA GLU A 452 -29.00 14.13 54.37
C GLU A 452 -28.06 15.32 54.11
N ALA A 453 -28.48 16.53 54.46
CA ALA A 453 -27.69 17.76 54.35
C ALA A 453 -26.45 17.73 55.25
N VAL A 454 -26.53 17.22 56.49
CA VAL A 454 -25.34 17.04 57.35
C VAL A 454 -24.31 16.13 56.69
N ARG A 455 -24.74 15.05 56.03
CA ARG A 455 -23.85 14.15 55.30
C ARG A 455 -23.21 14.81 54.07
N LEU A 456 -23.98 15.61 53.34
CA LEU A 456 -23.56 16.25 52.09
C LEU A 456 -22.68 17.50 52.34
N LEU A 457 -23.03 18.32 53.33
CA LEU A 457 -22.40 19.62 53.58
C LEU A 457 -21.18 19.51 54.51
N ARG A 458 -21.12 18.48 55.38
CA ARG A 458 -20.04 18.29 56.38
C ARG A 458 -19.76 19.54 57.25
N VAL A 459 -20.77 20.37 57.49
CA VAL A 459 -20.68 21.56 58.37
C VAL A 459 -21.70 21.46 59.50
N GLU A 460 -21.28 21.90 60.70
CA GLU A 460 -22.16 22.11 61.86
C GLU A 460 -22.09 23.57 62.33
N PRO A 461 -23.22 24.18 62.77
CA PRO A 461 -24.56 23.62 62.89
C PRO A 461 -25.51 24.09 61.77
N LEU A 462 -26.16 23.12 61.10
CA LEU A 462 -27.33 23.35 60.25
C LEU A 462 -28.58 23.43 61.12
N THR A 463 -29.40 24.45 60.90
CA THR A 463 -30.70 24.65 61.54
C THR A 463 -31.79 24.63 60.47
N ALA A 464 -33.04 24.39 60.88
CA ALA A 464 -34.17 24.42 59.96
C ALA A 464 -34.28 25.75 59.18
N GLU A 465 -33.90 26.87 59.81
CA GLU A 465 -33.98 28.22 59.22
C GLU A 465 -32.93 28.47 58.14
N ASN A 466 -31.75 27.84 58.24
CA ASN A 466 -30.63 28.08 57.31
C ASN A 466 -30.40 26.92 56.32
N LEU A 467 -31.12 25.81 56.47
CA LEU A 467 -30.99 24.60 55.66
C LEU A 467 -31.16 24.86 54.16
N GLU A 468 -32.24 25.55 53.77
CA GLU A 468 -32.52 25.84 52.36
C GLU A 468 -31.40 26.67 51.72
N SER A 469 -30.98 27.75 52.40
CA SER A 469 -29.91 28.62 51.94
C SER A 469 -28.55 27.90 51.86
N ALA A 470 -28.26 27.01 52.82
CA ALA A 470 -27.03 26.22 52.83
C ALA A 470 -26.99 25.20 51.68
N LEU A 471 -28.10 24.50 51.42
CA LEU A 471 -28.24 23.60 50.29
C LEU A 471 -28.12 24.34 48.95
N GLU A 472 -28.73 25.52 48.82
CA GLU A 472 -28.59 26.37 47.64
C GLU A 472 -27.14 26.82 47.40
N SER A 473 -26.45 27.29 48.44
CA SER A 473 -25.06 27.73 48.33
C SER A 473 -24.17 26.58 47.87
N ARG A 474 -24.31 25.42 48.50
CA ARG A 474 -23.55 24.23 48.13
C ARG A 474 -23.86 23.76 46.72
N LEU A 475 -25.14 23.74 46.33
CA LEU A 475 -25.53 23.38 44.98
C LEU A 475 -24.86 24.31 43.95
N ARG A 476 -24.84 25.63 44.18
CA ARG A 476 -24.15 26.59 43.32
C ARG A 476 -22.64 26.36 43.26
N GLU A 477 -22.00 26.07 44.40
CA GLU A 477 -20.57 25.77 44.48
C GLU A 477 -20.21 24.51 43.67
N VAL A 478 -20.93 23.41 43.90
CA VAL A 478 -20.72 22.13 43.23
C VAL A 478 -21.01 22.25 41.72
N GLN A 479 -22.04 23.01 41.34
CA GLN A 479 -22.32 23.33 39.93
C GLN A 479 -21.18 24.11 39.27
N ALA A 480 -20.63 25.13 39.95
CA ALA A 480 -19.50 25.89 39.45
C ALA A 480 -18.22 25.04 39.34
N GLU A 481 -17.96 24.15 40.30
CA GLU A 481 -16.85 23.19 40.24
C GLU A 481 -17.03 22.21 39.08
N ARG A 482 -18.24 21.67 38.92
CA ARG A 482 -18.61 20.78 37.82
C ARG A 482 -18.37 21.44 36.46
N GLU A 483 -18.82 22.68 36.26
CA GLU A 483 -18.59 23.41 35.01
C GLU A 483 -17.10 23.58 34.71
N ARG A 484 -16.28 23.89 35.72
CA ARG A 484 -14.81 23.97 35.56
C ARG A 484 -14.20 22.62 35.17
N VAL A 485 -14.62 21.52 35.81
CA VAL A 485 -14.14 20.16 35.48
C VAL A 485 -14.57 19.76 34.08
N VAL A 486 -15.81 20.04 33.68
CA VAL A 486 -16.31 19.78 32.31
C VAL A 486 -15.51 20.58 31.28
N GLY A 487 -15.24 21.86 31.54
CA GLY A 487 -14.41 22.70 30.67
C GLY A 487 -13.01 22.13 30.47
N LYS A 488 -12.32 21.79 31.57
CA LYS A 488 -10.99 21.13 31.52
C LYS A 488 -11.03 19.79 30.79
N LEU A 489 -12.02 18.96 31.07
CA LEU A 489 -12.19 17.65 30.41
C LEU A 489 -12.38 17.81 28.89
N SER A 490 -13.14 18.81 28.46
CA SER A 490 -13.30 19.13 27.04
C SER A 490 -11.98 19.59 26.40
N GLU A 491 -11.20 20.40 27.09
CA GLU A 491 -9.88 20.86 26.61
C GLU A 491 -8.90 19.68 26.46
N VAL A 492 -8.78 18.84 27.49
CA VAL A 492 -7.92 17.65 27.48
C VAL A 492 -8.35 16.68 26.38
N ARG A 493 -9.65 16.42 26.21
CA ARG A 493 -10.17 15.59 25.11
C ARG A 493 -9.86 16.17 23.73
N GLY A 494 -9.93 17.49 23.57
CA GLY A 494 -9.52 18.18 22.35
C GLY A 494 -8.04 17.97 22.03
N ARG A 495 -7.17 18.10 23.04
CA ARG A 495 -5.72 17.85 22.92
C ARG A 495 -5.42 16.37 22.62
N LEU A 496 -6.13 15.43 23.25
CA LEU A 496 -6.02 14.00 22.94
C LEU A 496 -6.35 13.71 21.48
N GLN A 497 -7.45 14.27 20.97
CA GLN A 497 -7.84 14.07 19.58
C GLN A 497 -6.81 14.63 18.60
N SER A 498 -6.26 15.82 18.87
CA SER A 498 -5.22 16.40 18.02
C SER A 498 -3.93 15.59 18.05
N LEU A 499 -3.44 15.21 19.23
CA LEU A 499 -2.22 14.39 19.37
C LEU A 499 -2.38 13.00 18.76
N ARG A 500 -3.56 12.36 18.87
CA ARG A 500 -3.83 11.07 18.20
C ARG A 500 -3.68 11.17 16.68
N ARG A 501 -4.17 12.26 16.08
CA ARG A 501 -3.97 12.51 14.63
C ARG A 501 -2.50 12.71 14.28
N VAL A 502 -1.75 13.47 15.09
CA VAL A 502 -0.30 13.67 14.85
C VAL A 502 0.47 12.35 14.99
N ALA A 503 0.11 11.52 15.98
CA ALA A 503 0.70 10.18 16.16
C ALA A 503 0.43 9.29 14.95
N GLU A 504 -0.80 9.28 14.43
CA GLU A 504 -1.18 8.52 13.24
C GLU A 504 -0.36 8.93 12.01
N ILE A 505 -0.26 10.24 11.75
CA ILE A 505 0.56 10.78 10.66
C ILE A 505 2.04 10.39 10.84
N SER A 506 2.55 10.46 12.07
CA SER A 506 3.95 10.12 12.38
C SER A 506 4.22 8.61 12.20
N ARG A 507 3.24 7.74 12.51
CA ARG A 507 3.34 6.29 12.22
C ARG A 507 3.35 6.01 10.73
N GLU A 508 2.49 6.67 9.95
CA GLU A 508 2.52 6.53 8.49
C GLU A 508 3.84 7.02 7.88
N GLU A 509 4.38 8.12 8.39
CA GLU A 509 5.69 8.61 7.98
C GLU A 509 6.79 7.60 8.32
N LEU A 510 6.78 7.04 9.53
CA LEU A 510 7.74 6.04 9.97
C LEU A 510 7.71 4.79 9.08
N GLU A 511 6.52 4.30 8.72
CA GLU A 511 6.39 3.17 7.79
C GLU A 511 6.97 3.50 6.41
N LYS A 512 6.71 4.70 5.87
CA LYS A 512 7.24 5.11 4.56
C LYS A 512 8.76 5.18 4.58
N VAL A 513 9.34 5.82 5.59
CA VAL A 513 10.80 5.92 5.75
C VAL A 513 11.42 4.54 5.93
N SER A 514 10.83 3.68 6.77
CA SER A 514 11.33 2.32 7.00
C SER A 514 11.30 1.45 5.74
N ARG A 515 10.26 1.58 4.90
CA ARG A 515 10.21 0.91 3.59
C ARG A 515 11.32 1.40 2.67
N ARG A 516 11.56 2.71 2.59
CA ARG A 516 12.65 3.28 1.78
C ARG A 516 14.02 2.77 2.23
N VAL A 517 14.29 2.73 3.53
CA VAL A 517 15.53 2.17 4.07
C VAL A 517 15.73 0.73 3.61
N SER A 518 14.71 -0.13 3.77
CA SER A 518 14.78 -1.54 3.34
C SER A 518 15.00 -1.70 1.83
N GLU A 519 14.36 -0.88 1.01
CA GLU A 519 14.58 -0.88 -0.44
C GLU A 519 16.01 -0.50 -0.83
N ILE A 520 16.60 0.48 -0.12
CA ILE A 520 17.99 0.92 -0.36
C ILE A 520 18.98 -0.17 0.08
N GLU A 521 18.77 -0.78 1.26
CA GLU A 521 19.59 -1.89 1.76
C GLU A 521 19.60 -3.08 0.79
N GLU A 522 18.44 -3.45 0.24
CA GLU A 522 18.35 -4.54 -0.73
C GLU A 522 19.13 -4.23 -2.02
N ARG A 523 19.04 -2.99 -2.52
CA ARG A 523 19.84 -2.56 -3.68
C ARG A 523 21.34 -2.60 -3.38
N LEU A 524 21.75 -2.17 -2.18
CA LEU A 524 23.15 -2.24 -1.76
C LEU A 524 23.65 -3.69 -1.66
N ARG A 525 22.83 -4.63 -1.16
CA ARG A 525 23.16 -6.06 -1.16
C ARG A 525 23.45 -6.59 -2.57
N VAL A 526 22.61 -6.24 -3.54
CA VAL A 526 22.83 -6.63 -4.95
C VAL A 526 24.17 -6.07 -5.45
N ILE A 527 24.46 -4.78 -5.20
CA ILE A 527 25.73 -4.16 -5.60
C ILE A 527 26.93 -4.90 -4.99
N GLU A 528 26.87 -5.27 -3.71
CA GLU A 528 27.93 -6.03 -3.03
C GLU A 528 28.16 -7.41 -3.66
N GLU A 529 27.09 -8.11 -4.06
CA GLU A 529 27.19 -9.38 -4.78
C GLU A 529 27.93 -9.21 -6.12
N TYR A 530 27.57 -8.17 -6.90
CA TYR A 530 28.25 -7.87 -8.16
C TYR A 530 29.71 -7.48 -7.96
N LYS A 531 30.04 -6.72 -6.89
CA LYS A 531 31.43 -6.42 -6.53
C LYS A 531 32.25 -7.69 -6.30
N ALA A 532 31.68 -8.69 -5.61
CA ALA A 532 32.35 -9.97 -5.42
C ALA A 532 32.61 -10.68 -6.75
N LYS A 533 31.62 -10.74 -7.65
CA LYS A 533 31.75 -11.31 -9.00
C LYS A 533 32.83 -10.60 -9.83
N ILE A 534 32.80 -9.26 -9.86
CA ILE A 534 33.79 -8.43 -10.56
C ILE A 534 35.20 -8.69 -10.03
N SER A 535 35.36 -8.85 -8.71
CA SER A 535 36.67 -9.11 -8.11
C SER A 535 37.28 -10.43 -8.60
N VAL A 536 36.45 -11.48 -8.77
CA VAL A 536 36.88 -12.78 -9.32
C VAL A 536 37.28 -12.61 -10.79
N ALA A 537 36.42 -11.98 -11.59
CA ALA A 537 36.67 -11.77 -13.01
C ALA A 537 37.95 -10.95 -13.26
N ARG A 538 38.18 -9.88 -12.50
CA ARG A 538 39.42 -9.08 -12.60
C ARG A 538 40.68 -9.87 -12.23
N ARG A 539 40.59 -10.75 -11.22
CA ARG A 539 41.72 -11.66 -10.89
C ARG A 539 42.03 -12.62 -12.03
N LEU A 540 41.00 -13.16 -12.69
CA LEU A 540 41.19 -14.02 -13.86
C LEU A 540 41.86 -13.26 -15.01
N VAL A 541 41.39 -12.05 -15.34
CA VAL A 541 42.01 -11.21 -16.38
C VAL A 541 43.51 -11.01 -16.12
N LYS A 542 43.87 -10.64 -14.89
CA LYS A 542 45.27 -10.45 -14.50
C LYS A 542 46.07 -11.76 -14.63
N ARG A 543 45.51 -12.89 -14.21
CA ARG A 543 46.18 -14.19 -14.28
C ARG A 543 46.43 -14.63 -15.72
N PHE A 544 45.48 -14.38 -16.62
CA PHE A 544 45.65 -14.67 -18.05
C PHE A 544 46.67 -13.75 -18.71
N GLU A 545 46.79 -12.49 -18.28
CA GLU A 545 47.84 -11.58 -18.76
C GLU A 545 49.24 -12.03 -18.33
N GLU A 546 49.40 -12.45 -17.08
CA GLU A 546 50.65 -13.04 -16.58
C GLU A 546 50.98 -14.34 -17.34
N TYR A 547 49.99 -15.22 -17.51
CA TYR A 547 50.14 -16.47 -18.24
C TYR A 547 50.56 -16.26 -19.70
N GLU A 548 49.93 -15.32 -20.42
CA GLU A 548 50.33 -14.98 -21.79
C GLU A 548 51.81 -14.56 -21.87
N ARG A 549 52.27 -13.75 -20.92
CA ARG A 549 53.67 -13.29 -20.84
C ARG A 549 54.61 -14.46 -20.55
N GLU A 550 54.29 -15.31 -19.59
CA GLU A 550 55.09 -16.49 -19.23
C GLU A 550 55.21 -17.48 -20.39
N VAL A 551 54.10 -17.77 -21.07
CA VAL A 551 54.08 -18.66 -22.25
C VAL A 551 54.93 -18.08 -23.37
N ARG A 552 54.77 -16.79 -23.70
CA ARG A 552 55.58 -16.12 -24.73
C ARG A 552 57.07 -16.22 -24.40
N HIS A 553 57.46 -15.82 -23.18
CA HIS A 553 58.86 -15.85 -22.75
C HIS A 553 59.45 -17.26 -22.84
N SER A 554 58.74 -18.27 -22.32
CA SER A 554 59.19 -19.67 -22.34
C SER A 554 59.34 -20.22 -23.76
N LEU A 555 58.35 -19.96 -24.64
CA LEU A 555 58.40 -20.37 -26.04
C LEU A 555 59.57 -19.72 -26.78
N LEU A 556 59.79 -18.41 -26.60
CA LEU A 556 60.88 -17.70 -27.25
C LEU A 556 62.25 -18.19 -26.79
N LYS A 557 62.45 -18.38 -25.47
CA LYS A 557 63.70 -18.95 -24.94
C LYS A 557 63.98 -20.34 -25.50
N ARG A 558 62.94 -21.15 -25.67
CA ARG A 558 63.05 -22.48 -26.30
C ARG A 558 63.42 -22.37 -27.78
N ILE A 559 62.81 -21.46 -28.53
CA ILE A 559 63.11 -21.24 -29.94
C ILE A 559 64.54 -20.70 -30.10
N GLU A 560 64.96 -19.69 -29.34
CA GLU A 560 66.34 -19.17 -29.32
C GLU A 560 67.38 -20.29 -29.16
N TRP A 561 67.18 -21.15 -28.15
CA TRP A 561 68.07 -22.27 -27.87
C TRP A 561 68.06 -23.30 -29.02
N LEU A 562 66.88 -23.67 -29.52
CA LEU A 562 66.75 -24.62 -30.64
C LEU A 562 67.40 -24.08 -31.92
N THR A 563 67.17 -22.80 -32.25
CA THR A 563 67.76 -22.14 -33.41
C THR A 563 69.28 -22.18 -33.32
N PHE A 564 69.85 -21.83 -32.16
CA PHE A 564 71.30 -21.92 -31.94
C PHE A 564 71.80 -23.37 -32.11
N LYS A 565 71.09 -24.36 -31.55
CA LYS A 565 71.47 -25.77 -31.67
C LYS A 565 71.39 -26.31 -33.09
N TYR A 566 70.37 -25.95 -33.86
CA TYR A 566 70.28 -26.33 -35.26
C TYR A 566 71.38 -25.65 -36.09
N PHE A 567 71.65 -24.37 -35.85
CA PHE A 567 72.76 -23.66 -36.49
C PHE A 567 74.11 -24.36 -36.23
N GLN A 568 74.42 -24.69 -34.97
CA GLN A 568 75.66 -25.40 -34.60
C GLN A 568 75.81 -26.79 -35.26
N ARG A 569 74.72 -27.44 -35.66
CA ARG A 569 74.75 -28.75 -36.34
C ARG A 569 74.90 -28.62 -37.87
N MET A 570 74.52 -27.46 -38.41
CA MET A 570 74.54 -27.19 -39.85
C MET A 570 75.87 -26.61 -40.32
N THR A 571 76.58 -25.86 -39.47
CA THR A 571 77.90 -25.31 -39.79
C THR A 571 78.95 -25.71 -38.78
N ASP A 572 80.13 -26.07 -39.27
CA ASP A 572 81.31 -26.30 -38.43
C ASP A 572 81.96 -24.97 -37.98
N GLN A 573 81.53 -23.86 -38.59
CA GLN A 573 81.99 -22.52 -38.24
C GLN A 573 81.31 -22.05 -36.95
N GLN A 574 82.03 -22.14 -35.85
CA GLN A 574 81.53 -21.70 -34.54
C GLN A 574 81.71 -20.19 -34.35
N VAL A 575 81.05 -19.38 -35.18
CA VAL A 575 81.20 -17.91 -35.18
C VAL A 575 80.33 -17.19 -34.15
N TYR A 576 79.26 -17.82 -33.66
CA TYR A 576 78.32 -17.25 -32.68
C TYR A 576 78.30 -18.07 -31.39
N HIS A 577 78.00 -17.44 -30.26
CA HIS A 577 77.91 -18.11 -28.95
C HIS A 577 76.49 -18.21 -28.39
N SER A 578 75.57 -17.35 -28.81
CA SER A 578 74.15 -17.38 -28.42
C SER A 578 73.29 -16.59 -29.41
N PHE A 579 71.99 -16.89 -29.41
CA PHE A 579 70.96 -16.25 -30.24
C PHE A 579 69.89 -15.67 -29.31
N ARG A 580 69.25 -14.57 -29.71
CA ARG A 580 68.17 -13.91 -28.95
C ARG A 580 67.06 -13.48 -29.89
N ILE A 581 65.82 -13.68 -29.48
CA ILE A 581 64.63 -13.19 -30.17
C ILE A 581 64.05 -12.05 -29.32
N ASP A 582 63.77 -10.92 -29.96
CA ASP A 582 63.10 -9.81 -29.28
C ASP A 582 61.63 -10.14 -29.04
N GLU A 583 61.17 -10.08 -27.78
CA GLU A 583 59.80 -10.46 -27.43
C GLU A 583 58.73 -9.50 -27.96
N GLY A 584 59.10 -8.26 -28.28
CA GLY A 584 58.17 -7.24 -28.75
C GLY A 584 57.88 -7.34 -30.24
N ASN A 585 58.85 -7.81 -31.04
CA ASN A 585 58.76 -7.82 -32.49
C ASN A 585 59.25 -9.12 -33.18
N TYR A 586 59.64 -10.13 -32.41
CA TYR A 586 60.06 -11.46 -32.89
C TYR A 586 61.30 -11.49 -33.78
N ARG A 587 62.08 -10.40 -33.86
CA ARG A 587 63.30 -10.35 -34.67
C ARG A 587 64.42 -11.12 -34.02
N LEU A 588 65.16 -11.87 -34.84
CA LEU A 588 66.30 -12.67 -34.40
C LEU A 588 67.61 -11.87 -34.44
N TYR A 589 68.35 -11.97 -33.34
CA TYR A 589 69.68 -11.42 -33.14
C TYR A 589 70.66 -12.53 -32.77
N VAL A 590 71.91 -12.37 -33.18
CA VAL A 590 72.98 -13.33 -32.88
C VAL A 590 74.15 -12.61 -32.19
N TYR A 591 74.86 -13.33 -31.33
CA TYR A 591 76.02 -12.81 -30.64
C TYR A 591 77.31 -13.46 -31.17
N PRO A 592 78.18 -12.70 -31.88
CA PRO A 592 79.48 -13.19 -32.33
C PRO A 592 80.35 -13.65 -31.16
N LYS A 593 81.21 -14.65 -31.38
CA LYS A 593 82.21 -15.04 -30.38
C LYS A 593 83.18 -13.88 -30.12
N GLY A 594 83.44 -13.60 -28.85
CA GLY A 594 84.32 -12.51 -28.42
C GLY A 594 83.67 -11.12 -28.44
N SER A 595 82.39 -10.99 -28.79
CA SER A 595 81.61 -9.75 -28.72
C SER A 595 80.44 -9.90 -27.76
N THR A 596 80.16 -8.86 -26.97
CA THR A 596 78.94 -8.76 -26.15
C THR A 596 77.80 -8.06 -26.89
N THR A 597 78.08 -7.48 -28.06
CA THR A 597 77.11 -6.75 -28.88
C THR A 597 76.40 -7.72 -29.81
N GLU A 598 75.07 -7.66 -29.79
CA GLU A 598 74.22 -8.41 -30.72
C GLU A 598 74.21 -7.78 -32.11
N ILE A 599 74.11 -8.62 -33.14
CA ILE A 599 73.88 -8.17 -34.50
C ILE A 599 72.58 -8.79 -35.03
N PRO A 600 71.80 -8.06 -35.85
CA PRO A 600 70.64 -8.63 -36.51
C PRO A 600 71.01 -9.85 -37.37
N ALA A 601 70.25 -10.94 -37.27
CA ALA A 601 70.54 -12.18 -38.00
C ALA A 601 70.55 -11.99 -39.53
N TRP A 602 69.69 -11.10 -40.05
CA TRP A 602 69.60 -10.74 -41.48
C TRP A 602 70.71 -9.79 -41.97
N ARG A 603 71.67 -9.45 -41.10
CA ARG A 603 72.89 -8.69 -41.46
C ARG A 603 74.14 -9.53 -41.28
N CYS A 604 73.98 -10.83 -41.03
CA CYS A 604 75.08 -11.78 -41.11
C CYS A 604 75.43 -12.01 -42.59
N GLY A 605 76.65 -12.44 -42.92
CA GLY A 605 77.01 -12.73 -44.32
C GLY A 605 76.00 -13.71 -44.96
N GLY A 606 75.74 -13.58 -46.28
CA GLY A 606 74.61 -14.24 -46.95
C GLY A 606 74.54 -15.77 -46.74
N GLY A 607 75.69 -16.43 -46.64
CA GLY A 607 75.76 -17.86 -46.28
C GLY A 607 75.25 -18.17 -44.87
N HIS A 608 75.59 -17.34 -43.87
CA HIS A 608 75.10 -17.52 -42.49
C HIS A 608 73.64 -17.14 -42.34
N GLU A 609 73.21 -16.04 -42.97
CA GLU A 609 71.82 -15.59 -42.93
C GLU A 609 70.86 -16.72 -43.29
N SER A 610 71.15 -17.44 -44.37
CA SER A 610 70.32 -18.55 -44.85
C SER A 610 70.36 -19.79 -43.95
N ILE A 611 71.52 -20.14 -43.39
CA ILE A 611 71.60 -21.24 -42.41
C ILE A 611 70.84 -20.89 -41.13
N ILE A 612 70.94 -19.64 -40.66
CA ILE A 612 70.22 -19.15 -39.48
C ILE A 612 68.70 -19.16 -39.75
N ALA A 613 68.26 -18.73 -40.93
CA ALA A 613 66.85 -18.76 -41.31
C ALA A 613 66.29 -20.19 -41.37
N LEU A 614 67.07 -21.13 -41.90
CA LEU A 614 66.71 -22.56 -41.88
C LEU A 614 66.61 -23.08 -40.44
N ALA A 615 67.61 -22.77 -39.61
CA ALA A 615 67.66 -23.18 -38.21
C ALA A 615 66.47 -22.63 -37.39
N GLU A 616 66.09 -21.37 -37.61
CA GLU A 616 64.95 -20.75 -36.92
C GLU A 616 63.63 -21.37 -37.37
N ARG A 617 63.48 -21.63 -38.67
CA ARG A 617 62.31 -22.33 -39.20
C ARG A 617 62.16 -23.72 -38.56
N LEU A 618 63.25 -24.49 -38.44
CA LEU A 618 63.24 -25.78 -37.74
C LEU A 618 62.88 -25.64 -36.26
N ALA A 619 63.41 -24.60 -35.59
CA ALA A 619 63.14 -24.32 -34.19
C ALA A 619 61.66 -24.02 -33.94
N ILE A 620 61.05 -23.18 -34.77
CA ILE A 620 59.62 -22.84 -34.71
C ILE A 620 58.78 -24.09 -34.98
N LEU A 621 59.09 -24.86 -36.02
CA LEU A 621 58.41 -26.12 -36.34
C LEU A 621 58.46 -27.10 -35.17
N LYS A 622 59.62 -27.25 -34.53
CA LYS A 622 59.77 -28.09 -33.33
C LYS A 622 59.00 -27.55 -32.13
N ALA A 623 58.98 -26.23 -31.95
CA ALA A 623 58.27 -25.57 -30.83
C ALA A 623 56.75 -25.76 -30.94
N ILE A 624 56.19 -25.68 -32.16
CA ILE A 624 54.77 -25.94 -32.42
C ILE A 624 54.44 -27.45 -32.58
N GLY A 625 55.42 -28.33 -32.40
CA GLY A 625 55.23 -29.78 -32.45
C GLY A 625 55.05 -30.37 -33.86
N PHE A 626 55.47 -29.69 -34.92
CA PHE A 626 55.35 -30.14 -36.30
C PHE A 626 56.71 -30.53 -36.89
N SER A 627 56.87 -31.79 -37.30
CA SER A 627 58.12 -32.29 -37.91
C SER A 627 57.89 -33.14 -39.17
N ALA A 628 56.71 -33.02 -39.78
CA ALA A 628 56.27 -33.92 -40.84
C ALA A 628 56.74 -33.49 -42.24
N LEU A 629 56.77 -32.18 -42.52
CA LEU A 629 57.08 -31.65 -43.86
C LEU A 629 57.80 -30.30 -43.79
N LEU A 630 58.72 -30.08 -44.74
CA LEU A 630 59.25 -28.76 -45.08
C LEU A 630 59.30 -28.63 -46.61
N ILE A 631 58.76 -27.53 -47.15
CA ILE A 631 58.79 -27.22 -48.57
C ILE A 631 59.64 -25.96 -48.78
N LEU A 632 60.67 -26.05 -49.61
CA LEU A 632 61.59 -24.97 -49.92
C LEU A 632 61.57 -24.69 -51.43
N ASP A 633 61.07 -23.51 -51.83
CA ASP A 633 61.05 -23.07 -53.23
C ASP A 633 62.25 -22.16 -53.53
N GLU A 634 63.24 -22.69 -54.24
CA GLU A 634 64.47 -21.99 -54.63
C GLU A 634 65.17 -21.24 -53.47
N PRO A 635 65.51 -21.92 -52.36
CA PRO A 635 66.13 -21.27 -51.19
C PRO A 635 67.54 -20.74 -51.47
N THR A 636 68.17 -21.16 -52.58
CA THR A 636 69.51 -20.76 -53.01
C THR A 636 69.57 -19.33 -53.54
N ASP A 637 68.43 -18.74 -53.92
CA ASP A 637 68.38 -17.34 -54.41
C ASP A 637 68.80 -16.30 -53.35
N ALA A 638 68.83 -16.70 -52.08
CA ALA A 638 69.19 -15.86 -50.95
C ALA A 638 70.68 -15.97 -50.54
N VAL A 639 71.50 -16.70 -51.32
CA VAL A 639 72.89 -17.03 -50.96
C VAL A 639 73.82 -16.85 -52.16
N ASP A 640 75.02 -16.33 -51.92
CA ASP A 640 76.07 -16.22 -52.95
C ASP A 640 76.48 -17.60 -53.48
N GLU A 641 76.89 -17.70 -54.75
CA GLU A 641 77.18 -18.98 -55.43
C GLU A 641 78.16 -19.89 -54.66
N GLU A 642 79.15 -19.30 -53.98
CA GLU A 642 80.16 -20.00 -53.18
C GLU A 642 79.57 -20.74 -51.96
N ASN A 643 78.46 -20.25 -51.41
CA ASN A 643 77.85 -20.75 -50.17
C ASN A 643 76.65 -21.69 -50.44
N ILE A 644 76.22 -21.83 -51.70
CA ILE A 644 75.11 -22.72 -52.12
C ILE A 644 75.35 -24.19 -51.72
N PRO A 645 76.54 -24.79 -51.91
CA PRO A 645 76.78 -26.18 -51.51
C PRO A 645 76.55 -26.42 -50.01
N ALA A 646 77.01 -25.50 -49.16
CA ALA A 646 76.87 -25.59 -47.69
C ALA A 646 75.40 -25.48 -47.25
N LEU A 647 74.60 -24.62 -47.90
CA LEU A 647 73.16 -24.54 -47.64
C LEU A 647 72.45 -25.84 -48.01
N LEU A 648 72.75 -26.40 -49.18
CA LEU A 648 72.13 -27.63 -49.66
C LEU A 648 72.51 -28.84 -48.78
N GLU A 649 73.74 -28.89 -48.29
CA GLU A 649 74.17 -29.88 -47.29
C GLU A 649 73.41 -29.71 -45.98
N SER A 650 73.26 -28.47 -45.50
CA SER A 650 72.46 -28.16 -44.31
C SER A 650 71.01 -28.63 -44.45
N ILE A 651 70.39 -28.41 -45.62
CA ILE A 651 69.04 -28.89 -45.93
C ILE A 651 68.99 -30.43 -45.96
N SER A 652 70.01 -31.11 -46.50
CA SER A 652 70.07 -32.58 -46.47
C SER A 652 70.15 -33.09 -45.02
N ARG A 653 70.95 -32.45 -44.16
CA ARG A 653 71.05 -32.77 -42.72
C ARG A 653 69.71 -32.58 -41.97
N CYS A 654 68.84 -31.67 -42.42
CA CYS A 654 67.50 -31.47 -41.84
C CYS A 654 66.58 -32.69 -41.95
N THR A 655 66.84 -33.63 -42.86
CA THR A 655 66.04 -34.87 -43.00
C THR A 655 66.05 -35.75 -41.74
N ARG A 656 67.02 -35.53 -40.83
CA ARG A 656 67.07 -36.17 -39.51
C ARG A 656 66.02 -35.63 -38.54
N GLU A 657 65.57 -34.39 -38.73
CA GLU A 657 64.65 -33.68 -37.85
C GLU A 657 63.26 -33.54 -38.46
N ILE A 658 63.18 -33.49 -39.80
CA ILE A 658 61.94 -33.41 -40.57
C ILE A 658 61.80 -34.64 -41.46
N ARG A 659 60.66 -35.34 -41.33
CA ARG A 659 60.40 -36.61 -42.03
C ARG A 659 60.43 -36.50 -43.55
N GLN A 660 60.01 -35.35 -44.09
CA GLN A 660 59.95 -35.12 -45.53
C GLN A 660 60.33 -33.69 -45.88
N ILE A 661 61.25 -33.52 -46.82
CA ILE A 661 61.63 -32.22 -47.37
C ILE A 661 61.35 -32.23 -48.87
N ILE A 662 60.67 -31.20 -49.37
CA ILE A 662 60.46 -30.97 -50.81
C ILE A 662 61.27 -29.72 -51.18
N LEU A 663 62.34 -29.91 -51.94
CA LEU A 663 63.26 -28.85 -52.33
C LEU A 663 63.16 -28.62 -53.84
N VAL A 664 62.72 -27.43 -54.24
CA VAL A 664 62.87 -26.95 -55.62
C VAL A 664 64.18 -26.19 -55.73
N THR A 665 65.04 -26.60 -56.67
CA THR A 665 66.29 -25.87 -56.95
C THR A 665 66.70 -26.05 -58.42
N HIS A 666 67.43 -25.08 -58.96
CA HIS A 666 68.08 -25.18 -60.27
C HIS A 666 69.57 -25.54 -60.16
N HIS A 667 70.15 -25.52 -58.96
CA HIS A 667 71.54 -25.91 -58.73
C HIS A 667 71.67 -27.41 -58.49
N GLY A 668 72.70 -28.01 -59.07
CA GLY A 668 73.02 -29.42 -58.87
C GLY A 668 73.62 -29.65 -57.49
N TYR A 669 72.95 -30.42 -56.65
CA TYR A 669 73.55 -31.00 -55.43
C TYR A 669 74.06 -32.42 -55.72
N GLY A 670 75.12 -32.84 -55.04
CA GLY A 670 75.82 -34.11 -55.27
C GLY A 670 74.94 -35.37 -55.28
N GLN A 671 75.46 -36.46 -55.86
CA GLN A 671 74.82 -37.78 -55.90
C GLN A 671 74.85 -38.44 -54.51
N GLU A 672 74.03 -37.95 -53.58
CA GLU A 672 73.82 -38.62 -52.28
C GLU A 672 72.80 -39.78 -52.43
N ALA A 673 73.03 -40.87 -51.71
CA ALA A 673 72.38 -42.18 -51.94
C ALA A 673 70.90 -42.30 -51.51
N GLN A 674 70.21 -41.22 -51.11
CA GLN A 674 68.82 -41.28 -50.62
C GLN A 674 67.97 -40.05 -51.00
N VAL A 675 68.20 -39.46 -52.18
CA VAL A 675 67.40 -38.33 -52.68
C VAL A 675 66.44 -38.79 -53.78
N ASN A 676 65.14 -38.54 -53.60
CA ASN A 676 64.16 -38.73 -54.67
C ASN A 676 64.27 -37.58 -55.68
N HIS A 677 64.73 -37.88 -56.89
CA HIS A 677 64.96 -36.88 -57.93
C HIS A 677 63.77 -36.76 -58.88
N ILE A 678 63.03 -35.67 -58.76
CA ILE A 678 61.91 -35.33 -59.64
C ILE A 678 62.41 -34.32 -60.68
N ARG A 679 62.64 -34.75 -61.92
CA ARG A 679 63.13 -33.89 -63.00
C ARG A 679 61.96 -33.39 -63.85
N VAL A 680 61.80 -32.08 -63.91
CA VAL A 680 60.79 -31.42 -64.74
C VAL A 680 61.42 -30.95 -66.04
N ARG A 681 60.94 -31.48 -67.17
CA ARG A 681 61.38 -31.06 -68.51
C ARG A 681 60.23 -30.38 -69.24
N ARG A 682 60.53 -29.25 -69.87
CA ARG A 682 59.61 -28.59 -70.79
C ARG A 682 59.75 -29.23 -72.17
N VAL A 683 58.66 -29.77 -72.70
CA VAL A 683 58.57 -30.35 -74.05
C VAL A 683 57.52 -29.53 -74.82
N GLY A 684 57.97 -28.58 -75.63
CA GLY A 684 57.09 -27.60 -76.28
C GLY A 684 56.44 -26.63 -75.28
N ASP A 685 55.12 -26.62 -75.24
CA ASP A 685 54.30 -25.79 -74.35
C ASP A 685 53.73 -26.56 -73.14
N ARG A 686 54.21 -27.78 -72.91
CA ARG A 686 53.86 -28.61 -71.74
C ARG A 686 55.08 -29.02 -70.91
N SER A 687 54.83 -29.32 -69.64
CA SER A 687 55.80 -29.88 -68.70
C SER A 687 55.56 -31.37 -68.50
N VAL A 688 56.64 -32.15 -68.59
CA VAL A 688 56.65 -33.60 -68.40
C VAL A 688 57.58 -33.94 -67.25
N ILE A 689 57.16 -34.89 -66.43
CA ILE A 689 57.87 -35.32 -65.22
C ILE A 689 58.64 -36.59 -65.53
N GLN A 690 59.90 -36.60 -65.11
CA GLN A 690 60.76 -37.78 -65.15
C GLN A 690 61.23 -38.04 -63.73
N GLN A 691 60.86 -39.19 -63.21
CA GLN A 691 61.15 -39.61 -61.84
C GLN A 691 61.75 -41.00 -61.86
#